data_AF-A0A9C9N754-F1
#
_entry.id   AF-A0A9C9N754-F1
#
_cell.length_a   1.000
_cell.length_b   1.000
_cell.length_c   1.000
_cell.angle_alpha   90.00
_cell.angle_beta   90.00
_cell.angle_gamma   90.00
#
_symmetry.space_group_name_H-M   'P 1'
#
loop_
_entity.id
_entity.type
_entity.pdbx_description
1 polymer ?
#
loop_
_entity_poly.entity_id
_entity_poly.type
_entity_poly.pdbx_seq_one_letter_code
_entity_poly.pdbx_strand_id
1 'polypeptide(L)'
;MEGRRNMLRGKGLWAYREEELERAIQMAPRMGATHILYKVGQGASYRAGMAQVAQKIAAVGLVPIGWTWLLLDDPQGEAQVVVRAFQDGFRGLIFDTESDRCSNRFSQAAQLGQYLRVAGIDLEQLYNCSFPNISHHRDLPYDQMNEFCRGGLMPMAYGTFFRPDSSVPFDQQAERVIDEWTYGHYVYWSRRWGYSPPLYPVLGPYHDEEGSVRMGPAEFQVWLDRLEKYGPSFFSVFTAAVINDDLLPLIQAFPLGDGLPPALSGPAVEVVSPEVGFMNIRPTPSTAWLPIARVDHGAVLATLEAEPEVRAKVGQGGQWLHIRTPGGVEGYAAAWYLRLVAEEETAEAEAGVQVEVLSPNIGYLNVRPVPSTTRPPVAQVDHGAVLDSLESEEQTRAKLGQWGEWLHVRTPGGVEGYVAAWYLGLYREVSAAEAVPYVTVRSAQGLNMRPSPTAAQPNWHVVNGTVLEVREDPHGVKAKLGQDRWIQVRSPSLHEGVVNGLYVRAEQLADKRQPVPDVTLPWGECAWIFGIHGATADGTGDFRYLFQGKDKTGWVLFTQTVGTDPSHGSGHDVTMWSHSGYGVIIRLNHAYEPAGTLPVRAQYANFARACARYVQNSQGCHIWIIGNEQNNVREHPGGAANPVEHITPQMYAEAFNLARARIKEVQPEAIVVPGAVDPYNTYPWARLGGRRNRPLEYFTQMLDRIDDLDGIALHTYTHWLDPKLITARTVFTDDFLKPGTPNEHYYDFQAYRTFAEAVPSRWRDRPLYITETNHWLALEHSPRDSTEAGMVGWVNRDAGWVQAAYKEIDRWNDTPHAQQIHCLLLYRWTGDAWAINHRWEVQKDFKKALDQDYRWRR
;
A
#
# COMPACT_ATOMS: atom_id res chain seq x y z
N MET A 1 14.68 18.83 -11.47
CA MET A 1 15.37 19.51 -10.35
C MET A 1 14.58 20.74 -9.96
N GLU A 2 13.50 20.60 -9.18
CA GLU A 2 12.62 21.76 -8.87
C GLU A 2 11.89 21.66 -7.52
N GLY A 3 12.48 21.00 -6.51
CA GLY A 3 11.82 20.75 -5.21
C GLY A 3 12.59 21.15 -3.95
N ARG A 4 13.56 22.07 -4.01
CA ARG A 4 14.44 22.41 -2.85
C ARG A 4 14.35 23.87 -2.38
N ARG A 5 13.18 24.51 -2.37
CA ARG A 5 13.12 25.97 -2.15
C ARG A 5 13.05 26.49 -0.70
N ASN A 6 12.69 25.71 0.34
CA ASN A 6 12.42 26.31 1.68
C ASN A 6 12.90 25.51 2.92
N MET A 7 14.04 24.82 2.90
CA MET A 7 14.60 24.20 4.13
C MET A 7 15.40 25.22 4.95
N LEU A 8 15.20 25.30 6.27
CA LEU A 8 16.01 26.16 7.14
C LEU A 8 17.47 25.69 7.12
N ARG A 9 18.38 26.67 7.08
CA ARG A 9 19.83 26.43 7.13
C ARG A 9 20.49 27.43 8.05
N GLY A 10 21.41 26.95 8.89
CA GLY A 10 22.16 27.78 9.82
C GLY A 10 21.86 27.47 11.28
N LYS A 11 22.01 28.47 12.14
CA LYS A 11 21.82 28.35 13.60
C LYS A 11 20.84 29.43 14.08
N GLY A 12 19.99 29.08 15.04
CA GLY A 12 19.01 29.99 15.63
C GLY A 12 19.29 30.30 17.11
N LEU A 13 18.89 31.48 17.56
CA LEU A 13 18.90 31.85 18.98
C LEU A 13 17.53 32.37 19.39
N TRP A 14 16.96 31.80 20.44
CA TRP A 14 15.64 32.22 20.96
C TRP A 14 15.79 33.38 21.95
N ALA A 15 14.80 34.27 21.95
CA ALA A 15 14.65 35.34 22.94
C ALA A 15 13.17 35.68 23.11
N TYR A 16 12.77 36.15 24.29
CA TYR A 16 11.36 36.49 24.54
C TYR A 16 11.12 37.70 25.45
N ARG A 17 12.17 38.34 25.96
CA ARG A 17 12.08 39.61 26.68
C ARG A 17 12.84 40.70 25.93
N GLU A 18 12.50 41.95 26.19
CA GLU A 18 13.13 43.09 25.52
C GLU A 18 14.62 43.17 25.84
N GLU A 19 15.02 42.96 27.11
CA GLU A 19 16.42 42.88 27.50
C GLU A 19 17.18 41.70 26.86
N GLU A 20 16.48 40.62 26.51
CA GLU A 20 17.08 39.44 25.86
C GLU A 20 17.36 39.67 24.38
N LEU A 21 16.59 40.54 23.71
CA LEU A 21 16.76 40.82 22.28
C LEU A 21 18.14 41.41 21.99
N GLU A 22 18.57 42.39 22.79
CA GLU A 22 19.89 43.03 22.62
C GLU A 22 21.01 42.02 22.83
N ARG A 23 20.87 41.20 23.86
CA ARG A 23 21.83 40.13 24.14
C ARG A 23 21.87 39.12 22.99
N ALA A 24 20.71 38.72 22.44
CA ALA A 24 20.64 37.81 21.31
C ALA A 24 21.34 38.38 20.07
N ILE A 25 21.13 39.66 19.76
CA ILE A 25 21.78 40.36 18.63
C ILE A 25 23.30 40.40 18.80
N GLN A 26 23.79 40.62 20.03
CA GLN A 26 25.23 40.62 20.31
C GLN A 26 25.86 39.22 20.25
N MET A 27 25.12 38.19 20.66
CA MET A 27 25.61 36.80 20.70
C MET A 27 25.56 36.12 19.34
N ALA A 28 24.56 36.42 18.51
CA ALA A 28 24.31 35.73 17.25
C ALA A 28 25.54 35.63 16.32
N PRO A 29 26.32 36.70 16.06
CA PRO A 29 27.54 36.60 15.25
C PRO A 29 28.61 35.70 15.87
N ARG A 30 28.74 35.72 17.20
CA ARG A 30 29.76 34.94 17.95
C ARG A 30 29.48 33.44 17.94
N MET A 31 28.23 33.03 17.75
CA MET A 31 27.83 31.63 17.62
C MET A 31 27.55 31.21 16.16
N GLY A 32 27.74 32.12 15.20
CA GLY A 32 27.40 31.88 13.79
C GLY A 32 25.91 31.70 13.53
N ALA A 33 25.04 32.30 14.36
CA ALA A 33 23.60 32.27 14.15
C ALA A 33 23.19 33.15 12.97
N THR A 34 22.21 32.65 12.22
CA THR A 34 21.60 33.33 11.07
C THR A 34 20.18 33.78 11.37
N HIS A 35 19.57 33.25 12.44
CA HIS A 35 18.17 33.50 12.81
C HIS A 35 18.03 33.91 14.27
N ILE A 36 17.11 34.84 14.54
CA ILE A 36 16.61 35.13 15.90
C ILE A 36 15.14 34.71 15.96
N LEU A 37 14.82 33.88 16.95
CA LEU A 37 13.49 33.34 17.19
C LEU A 37 12.87 34.13 18.36
N TYR A 38 11.97 35.06 18.06
CA TYR A 38 11.47 36.02 19.05
C TYR A 38 9.99 35.83 19.39
N LYS A 39 9.63 35.95 20.69
CA LYS A 39 8.23 35.75 21.14
C LYS A 39 7.34 36.90 20.70
N VAL A 40 6.39 36.61 19.82
CA VAL A 40 5.44 37.60 19.27
C VAL A 40 4.08 37.55 19.94
N GLY A 41 3.71 36.43 20.57
CA GLY A 41 2.38 36.25 21.12
C GLY A 41 2.22 35.09 22.09
N GLN A 42 0.98 34.95 22.57
CA GLN A 42 0.52 33.84 23.39
C GLN A 42 -1.00 33.71 23.22
N GLY A 43 -1.46 32.53 22.81
CA GLY A 43 -2.84 32.33 22.38
C GLY A 43 -3.24 33.37 21.32
N ALA A 44 -4.43 33.94 21.47
CA ALA A 44 -4.92 35.01 20.60
C ALA A 44 -4.31 36.41 20.88
N SER A 45 -3.39 36.52 21.85
CA SER A 45 -2.77 37.80 22.21
C SER A 45 -1.48 38.05 21.44
N TYR A 46 -1.41 39.18 20.73
CA TYR A 46 -0.22 39.64 20.02
C TYR A 46 0.47 40.78 20.79
N ARG A 47 1.79 40.73 20.92
CA ARG A 47 2.58 41.72 21.67
C ARG A 47 2.72 43.04 20.89
N ALA A 48 2.79 44.16 21.59
CA ALA A 48 3.04 45.45 20.98
C ALA A 48 4.52 45.60 20.57
N GLY A 49 4.81 46.40 19.55
CA GLY A 49 6.18 46.74 19.15
C GLY A 49 6.91 45.71 18.28
N MET A 50 6.20 44.69 17.77
CA MET A 50 6.83 43.57 17.06
C MET A 50 7.41 43.95 15.69
N ALA A 51 6.84 44.94 15.00
CA ALA A 51 7.44 45.50 13.78
C ALA A 51 8.84 46.09 14.02
N GLN A 52 9.02 46.84 15.11
CA GLN A 52 10.32 47.40 15.48
C GLN A 52 11.33 46.30 15.83
N VAL A 53 10.88 45.24 16.50
CA VAL A 53 11.71 44.08 16.80
C VAL A 53 12.19 43.37 15.53
N ALA A 54 11.28 43.05 14.60
CA ALA A 54 11.63 42.41 13.35
C ALA A 54 12.62 43.26 12.51
N GLN A 55 12.37 44.57 12.43
CA GLN A 55 13.27 45.51 11.75
C GLN A 55 14.65 45.54 12.39
N LYS A 56 14.72 45.55 13.73
CA LYS A 56 16.00 45.56 14.45
C LYS A 56 16.82 44.30 14.22
N ILE A 57 16.19 43.12 14.21
CA ILE A 57 16.84 41.85 13.87
C ILE A 57 17.34 41.87 12.41
N ALA A 58 16.49 42.30 11.48
CA ALA A 58 16.84 42.36 10.06
C ALA A 58 17.97 43.36 9.77
N ALA A 59 18.03 44.48 10.49
CA ALA A 59 19.04 45.53 10.31
C ALA A 59 20.48 45.05 10.59
N VAL A 60 20.64 44.01 11.41
CA VAL A 60 21.93 43.38 11.69
C VAL A 60 22.21 42.15 10.81
N GLY A 61 21.39 41.93 9.77
CA GLY A 61 21.57 40.85 8.80
C GLY A 61 21.05 39.47 9.26
N LEU A 62 20.30 39.41 10.35
CA LEU A 62 19.69 38.19 10.87
C LEU A 62 18.25 38.03 10.39
N VAL A 63 17.77 36.79 10.31
CA VAL A 63 16.40 36.48 9.89
C VAL A 63 15.48 36.42 11.13
N PRO A 64 14.44 37.29 11.22
CA PRO A 64 13.47 37.23 12.30
C PRO A 64 12.45 36.10 12.07
N ILE A 65 12.36 35.16 13.00
CA ILE A 65 11.28 34.16 13.07
C ILE A 65 10.46 34.42 14.34
N GLY A 66 9.14 34.51 14.22
CA GLY A 66 8.25 34.73 15.35
C GLY A 66 7.90 33.41 16.03
N TRP A 67 7.63 33.43 17.33
CA TRP A 67 7.01 32.28 18.00
C TRP A 67 5.89 32.70 18.95
N THR A 68 4.90 31.82 19.09
CA THR A 68 3.75 32.02 19.98
C THR A 68 3.51 30.78 20.82
N TRP A 69 3.22 30.98 22.11
CA TRP A 69 2.78 29.90 22.99
C TRP A 69 1.32 29.56 22.66
N LEU A 70 1.09 28.36 22.13
CA LEU A 70 -0.20 27.94 21.61
C LEU A 70 -1.12 27.48 22.75
N LEU A 71 -2.39 27.90 22.72
CA LEU A 71 -3.38 27.54 23.76
C LEU A 71 -4.64 26.87 23.19
N LEU A 72 -4.98 27.11 21.92
CA LEU A 72 -6.15 26.58 21.20
C LEU A 72 -7.51 26.94 21.82
N ASP A 73 -7.60 28.06 22.55
CA ASP A 73 -8.88 28.58 23.06
C ASP A 73 -9.66 29.36 22.01
N ASP A 74 -8.94 30.05 21.13
CA ASP A 74 -9.49 30.85 20.05
C ASP A 74 -8.63 30.63 18.80
N PRO A 75 -8.89 29.56 18.04
CA PRO A 75 -8.13 29.24 16.83
C PRO A 75 -8.14 30.36 15.78
N GLN A 76 -9.19 31.19 15.75
CA GLN A 76 -9.28 32.30 14.80
C GLN A 76 -8.39 33.47 15.25
N GLY A 77 -8.42 33.82 16.54
CA GLY A 77 -7.53 34.82 17.13
C GLY A 77 -6.06 34.39 17.06
N GLU A 78 -5.76 33.12 17.29
CA GLU A 78 -4.42 32.54 17.11
C GLU A 78 -3.96 32.58 15.65
N ALA A 79 -4.85 32.36 14.68
CA ALA A 79 -4.54 32.58 13.27
C ALA A 79 -4.22 34.06 12.97
N GLN A 80 -4.88 35.01 13.64
CA GLN A 80 -4.55 36.44 13.48
C GLN A 80 -3.18 36.81 14.05
N VAL A 81 -2.71 36.17 15.12
CA VAL A 81 -1.34 36.35 15.63
C VAL A 81 -0.33 36.05 14.53
N VAL A 82 -0.56 34.98 13.76
CA VAL A 82 0.29 34.60 12.63
C VAL A 82 0.30 35.68 11.55
N VAL A 83 -0.88 36.10 11.11
CA VAL A 83 -1.03 37.14 10.08
C VAL A 83 -0.30 38.43 10.49
N ARG A 84 -0.45 38.85 11.75
CA ARG A 84 0.21 40.07 12.27
C ARG A 84 1.74 39.93 12.32
N ALA A 85 2.25 38.77 12.74
CA ALA A 85 3.69 38.51 12.74
C ALA A 85 4.30 38.68 11.33
N PHE A 86 3.66 38.11 10.31
CA PHE A 86 4.13 38.28 8.92
C PHE A 86 4.01 39.73 8.43
N GLN A 87 2.93 40.44 8.79
CA GLN A 87 2.77 41.87 8.47
C GLN A 87 3.85 42.74 9.11
N ASP A 88 4.28 42.39 10.32
CA ASP A 88 5.33 43.10 11.06
C ASP A 88 6.75 42.77 10.57
N GLY A 89 6.90 41.83 9.63
CA GLY A 89 8.16 41.54 8.95
C GLY A 89 8.89 40.28 9.42
N PHE A 90 8.25 39.43 10.23
CA PHE A 90 8.77 38.10 10.51
C PHE A 90 8.70 37.20 9.28
N ARG A 91 9.69 36.32 9.12
CA ARG A 91 9.89 35.47 7.93
C ARG A 91 9.41 34.03 8.11
N GLY A 92 8.91 33.71 9.30
CA GLY A 92 8.30 32.45 9.65
C GLY A 92 7.67 32.55 11.02
N LEU A 93 6.83 31.57 11.37
CA LEU A 93 6.19 31.49 12.67
C LEU A 93 6.25 30.07 13.24
N ILE A 94 6.59 29.99 14.53
CA ILE A 94 6.65 28.75 15.30
C ILE A 94 5.47 28.70 16.26
N PHE A 95 4.73 27.60 16.23
CA PHE A 95 3.77 27.26 17.27
C PHE A 95 4.46 26.45 18.35
N ASP A 96 4.53 26.99 19.55
CA ASP A 96 5.00 26.28 20.72
C ASP A 96 3.85 25.46 21.32
N THR A 97 3.84 24.17 20.97
CA THR A 97 2.77 23.20 21.26
C THR A 97 3.15 22.35 22.47
N GLU A 98 3.26 23.01 23.62
CA GLU A 98 3.59 22.39 24.91
C GLU A 98 2.54 22.60 26.00
N SER A 99 1.60 23.54 25.82
CA SER A 99 0.63 23.87 26.86
C SER A 99 -0.33 22.72 27.14
N ASP A 100 -0.55 22.40 28.42
CA ASP A 100 -1.62 21.49 28.85
C ASP A 100 -3.00 21.91 28.32
N ARG A 101 -3.18 23.21 28.01
CA ARG A 101 -4.43 23.72 27.43
C ARG A 101 -4.72 23.19 26.03
N CYS A 102 -3.68 22.77 25.30
CA CYS A 102 -3.81 22.15 23.98
C CYS A 102 -4.27 20.68 24.06
N SER A 103 -4.23 20.07 25.25
CA SER A 103 -4.59 18.67 25.47
C SER A 103 -6.01 18.36 24.95
N ASN A 104 -6.11 17.33 24.10
CA ASN A 104 -7.29 16.80 23.45
C ASN A 104 -8.05 17.80 22.54
N ARG A 105 -7.41 18.90 22.12
CA ARG A 105 -8.02 19.93 21.25
C ARG A 105 -7.74 19.72 19.76
N PHE A 106 -7.92 18.49 19.29
CA PHE A 106 -7.63 18.09 17.91
C PHE A 106 -8.47 18.87 16.89
N SER A 107 -9.77 19.07 17.15
CA SER A 107 -10.65 19.82 16.26
C SER A 107 -10.29 21.30 16.16
N GLN A 108 -9.85 21.92 17.27
CA GLN A 108 -9.45 23.32 17.33
C GLN A 108 -8.13 23.53 16.58
N ALA A 109 -7.18 22.60 16.71
CA ALA A 109 -5.96 22.61 15.92
C ALA A 109 -6.25 22.48 14.41
N ALA A 110 -7.18 21.60 14.02
CA ALA A 110 -7.63 21.49 12.63
C ALA A 110 -8.30 22.79 12.12
N GLN A 111 -9.10 23.45 12.95
CA GLN A 111 -9.71 24.75 12.65
C GLN A 111 -8.68 25.87 12.49
N LEU A 112 -7.66 25.93 13.36
CA LEU A 112 -6.52 26.85 13.24
C LEU A 112 -5.86 26.69 11.86
N GLY A 113 -5.56 25.44 11.46
CA GLY A 113 -5.02 25.14 10.15
C GLY A 113 -5.92 25.56 8.98
N GLN A 114 -7.24 25.47 9.13
CA GLN A 114 -8.19 25.98 8.14
C GLN A 114 -8.15 27.51 8.03
N TYR A 115 -8.17 28.23 9.16
CA TYR A 115 -8.09 29.69 9.17
C TYR A 115 -6.79 30.21 8.54
N LEU A 116 -5.66 29.56 8.79
CA LEU A 116 -4.37 29.92 8.20
C LEU A 116 -4.35 29.74 6.67
N ARG A 117 -4.97 28.66 6.17
CA ARG A 117 -5.13 28.44 4.72
C ARG A 117 -6.02 29.51 4.08
N VAL A 118 -7.13 29.86 4.74
CA VAL A 118 -8.03 30.94 4.27
C VAL A 118 -7.34 32.30 4.28
N ALA A 119 -6.50 32.56 5.29
CA ALA A 119 -5.70 33.79 5.37
C ALA A 119 -4.55 33.84 4.34
N GLY A 120 -4.33 32.77 3.56
CA GLY A 120 -3.30 32.71 2.52
C GLY A 120 -1.88 32.64 3.06
N ILE A 121 -1.70 32.12 4.28
CA ILE A 121 -0.37 31.93 4.87
C ILE A 121 0.38 30.82 4.14
N ASP A 122 1.65 31.07 3.83
CA ASP A 122 2.56 30.06 3.31
C ASP A 122 2.90 29.04 4.41
N LEU A 123 2.38 27.82 4.25
CA LEU A 123 2.51 26.75 5.22
C LEU A 123 3.96 26.26 5.37
N GLU A 124 4.82 26.48 4.37
CA GLU A 124 6.25 26.15 4.45
C GLU A 124 7.03 27.11 5.36
N GLN A 125 6.41 28.22 5.78
CA GLN A 125 6.98 29.18 6.74
C GLN A 125 6.43 28.98 8.16
N LEU A 126 5.66 27.91 8.38
CA LEU A 126 5.09 27.54 9.67
C LEU A 126 5.78 26.30 10.24
N TYR A 127 6.17 26.39 11.51
CA TYR A 127 6.91 25.35 12.22
C TYR A 127 6.17 24.94 13.49
N ASN A 128 6.30 23.67 13.85
CA ASN A 128 5.70 23.12 15.05
C ASN A 128 6.79 22.78 16.06
N CYS A 129 6.81 23.47 17.20
CA CYS A 129 7.71 23.16 18.30
C CYS A 129 7.02 22.18 19.25
N SER A 130 7.69 21.07 19.55
CA SER A 130 7.12 19.93 20.26
C SER A 130 8.00 19.52 21.42
N PHE A 131 7.43 18.74 22.36
CA PHE A 131 8.27 17.90 23.21
C PHE A 131 9.14 16.96 22.36
N PRO A 132 10.36 16.64 22.78
CA PRO A 132 11.22 15.70 22.05
C PRO A 132 10.66 14.27 22.14
N ASN A 133 10.00 13.93 23.24
CA ASN A 133 9.42 12.62 23.49
C ASN A 133 7.93 12.55 23.10
N ILE A 134 7.57 12.97 21.88
CA ILE A 134 6.19 13.12 21.34
C ILE A 134 5.24 11.96 21.72
N SER A 135 5.73 10.72 21.70
CA SER A 135 4.96 9.53 22.09
C SER A 135 4.35 9.56 23.50
N HIS A 136 4.88 10.39 24.42
CA HIS A 136 4.34 10.59 25.77
C HIS A 136 3.31 11.72 25.86
N HIS A 137 3.15 12.52 24.80
CA HIS A 137 2.28 13.69 24.76
C HIS A 137 1.23 13.56 23.64
N ARG A 138 0.62 12.37 23.54
CA ARG A 138 -0.38 12.04 22.49
C ARG A 138 -1.70 12.79 22.62
N ASP A 139 -1.92 13.37 23.79
CA ASP A 139 -3.03 14.26 24.06
C ASP A 139 -2.85 15.62 23.37
N LEU A 140 -1.62 16.02 23.03
CA LEU A 140 -1.36 17.23 22.25
C LEU A 140 -1.57 17.01 20.74
N PRO A 141 -2.06 18.01 19.98
CA PRO A 141 -2.56 17.82 18.63
C PRO A 141 -1.46 17.84 17.55
N TYR A 142 -0.35 17.13 17.77
CA TYR A 142 0.79 17.11 16.84
C TYR A 142 0.42 16.61 15.44
N ASP A 143 -0.47 15.61 15.33
CA ASP A 143 -0.99 15.10 14.04
C ASP A 143 -1.64 16.24 13.23
N GLN A 144 -2.51 17.05 13.85
CA GLN A 144 -3.22 18.14 13.17
C GLN A 144 -2.32 19.34 12.90
N MET A 145 -1.45 19.70 13.83
CA MET A 145 -0.49 20.80 13.65
C MET A 145 0.42 20.55 12.45
N ASN A 146 0.87 19.30 12.27
CA ASN A 146 1.76 18.90 11.18
C ASN A 146 1.09 18.91 9.80
N GLU A 147 -0.24 18.92 9.72
CA GLU A 147 -0.93 19.09 8.43
C GLU A 147 -0.65 20.46 7.77
N PHE A 148 -0.34 21.48 8.57
CA PHE A 148 -0.16 22.85 8.10
C PHE A 148 1.15 23.51 8.55
N CYS A 149 1.87 22.97 9.53
CA CYS A 149 3.24 23.37 9.83
C CYS A 149 4.23 22.64 8.92
N ARG A 150 4.29 23.06 7.65
CA ARG A 150 5.09 22.37 6.61
C ARG A 150 6.54 22.83 6.56
N GLY A 151 6.91 23.87 7.29
CA GLY A 151 8.29 24.34 7.41
C GLY A 151 9.20 23.36 8.16
N GLY A 152 8.66 22.64 9.14
CA GLY A 152 9.38 21.60 9.88
C GLY A 152 8.96 21.47 11.35
N LEU A 153 9.55 20.47 12.00
CA LEU A 153 9.36 20.15 13.41
C LEU A 153 10.57 20.65 14.22
N MET A 154 10.31 21.26 15.37
CA MET A 154 11.33 21.83 16.26
C MET A 154 11.25 21.23 17.67
N PRO A 155 11.82 20.03 17.92
CA PRO A 155 11.74 19.40 19.23
C PRO A 155 12.60 20.12 20.28
N MET A 156 12.05 20.33 21.47
CA MET A 156 12.71 20.96 22.61
C MET A 156 13.68 20.00 23.30
N ALA A 157 14.92 19.90 22.81
CA ALA A 157 15.97 19.05 23.36
C ALA A 157 16.70 19.75 24.53
N TYR A 158 16.05 19.82 25.69
CA TYR A 158 16.52 20.61 26.84
C TYR A 158 17.19 19.76 27.93
N GLY A 159 18.16 20.32 28.65
CA GLY A 159 18.73 19.72 29.85
C GLY A 159 17.75 19.62 31.02
N THR A 160 16.67 20.42 31.00
CA THR A 160 15.64 20.49 32.06
C THR A 160 14.87 19.19 32.27
N PHE A 161 14.93 18.24 31.34
CA PHE A 161 14.39 16.89 31.58
C PHE A 161 15.16 16.12 32.66
N PHE A 162 16.32 16.63 33.07
CA PHE A 162 17.08 16.17 34.23
C PHE A 162 17.27 17.31 35.20
N ARG A 163 16.97 17.05 36.47
CA ARG A 163 17.13 18.03 37.54
C ARG A 163 18.62 18.39 37.72
N PRO A 164 18.94 19.58 38.23
CA PRO A 164 20.31 19.99 38.53
C PRO A 164 21.13 19.02 39.39
N ASP A 165 20.46 18.29 40.28
CA ASP A 165 21.04 17.31 41.20
C ASP A 165 20.98 15.88 40.65
N SER A 166 20.65 15.71 39.37
CA SER A 166 20.60 14.42 38.70
C SER A 166 21.95 13.71 38.81
N SER A 167 21.92 12.47 39.29
CA SER A 167 23.09 11.59 39.31
C SER A 167 23.36 10.95 37.94
N VAL A 168 22.54 11.24 36.92
CA VAL A 168 22.69 10.68 35.57
C VAL A 168 23.84 11.41 34.86
N PRO A 169 24.86 10.70 34.36
CA PRO A 169 25.96 11.31 33.60
C PRO A 169 25.48 12.08 32.37
N PHE A 170 26.15 13.18 32.04
CA PHE A 170 25.77 14.09 30.96
C PHE A 170 25.66 13.42 29.58
N ASP A 171 26.50 12.43 29.31
CA ASP A 171 26.47 11.62 28.08
C ASP A 171 25.20 10.77 27.95
N GLN A 172 24.68 10.25 29.07
CA GLN A 172 23.43 9.49 29.12
C GLN A 172 22.22 10.42 29.06
N GLN A 173 22.33 11.63 29.64
CA GLN A 173 21.29 12.65 29.49
C GLN A 173 21.14 13.07 28.03
N ALA A 174 22.26 13.35 27.36
CA ALA A 174 22.30 13.70 25.95
C ALA A 174 21.79 12.56 25.06
N GLU A 175 22.17 11.30 25.34
CA GLU A 175 21.65 10.10 24.63
C GLU A 175 20.12 10.05 24.68
N ARG A 176 19.57 10.22 25.89
CA ARG A 176 18.13 10.14 26.12
C ARG A 176 17.40 11.22 25.33
N VAL A 177 17.86 12.46 25.41
CA VAL A 177 17.13 13.61 24.87
C VAL A 177 17.34 13.75 23.36
N ILE A 178 18.56 13.57 22.86
CA ILE A 178 18.90 13.72 21.44
C ILE A 178 18.58 12.43 20.69
N ASP A 179 19.20 11.32 21.06
CA ASP A 179 19.20 10.10 20.24
C ASP A 179 17.84 9.39 20.36
N GLU A 180 17.39 9.14 21.59
CA GLU A 180 16.16 8.36 21.81
C GLU A 180 14.89 9.18 21.59
N TRP A 181 14.81 10.39 22.15
CA TRP A 181 13.60 11.21 22.07
C TRP A 181 13.57 12.02 20.79
N THR A 182 14.50 12.95 20.60
CA THR A 182 14.46 13.91 19.47
C THR A 182 14.48 13.20 18.11
N TYR A 183 15.45 12.31 17.88
CA TYR A 183 15.57 11.57 16.61
C TYR A 183 14.83 10.22 16.62
N GLY A 184 14.86 9.48 17.73
CA GLY A 184 14.21 8.17 17.83
C GLY A 184 12.68 8.25 17.71
N HIS A 185 12.02 9.15 18.45
CA HIS A 185 10.56 9.30 18.30
C HIS A 185 10.20 9.90 16.93
N TYR A 186 11.01 10.79 16.37
CA TYR A 186 10.78 11.37 15.05
C TYR A 186 10.65 10.31 13.94
N VAL A 187 11.47 9.24 13.96
CA VAL A 187 11.38 8.15 12.98
C VAL A 187 10.01 7.45 13.03
N TYR A 188 9.53 7.14 14.24
CA TYR A 188 8.22 6.53 14.45
C TYR A 188 7.10 7.43 13.91
N TRP A 189 7.11 8.70 14.29
CA TRP A 189 6.04 9.64 13.94
C TRP A 189 6.02 10.01 12.45
N SER A 190 7.19 10.08 11.81
CA SER A 190 7.29 10.28 10.35
C SER A 190 6.60 9.15 9.56
N ARG A 191 6.74 7.90 10.02
CA ARG A 191 6.04 6.76 9.39
C ARG A 191 4.52 6.89 9.56
N ARG A 192 4.07 7.31 10.75
CA ARG A 192 2.65 7.52 11.06
C ARG A 192 2.03 8.66 10.24
N TRP A 193 2.75 9.76 10.06
CA TRP A 193 2.28 10.90 9.27
C TRP A 193 2.31 10.65 7.76
N GLY A 194 2.96 9.58 7.30
CA GLY A 194 3.15 9.30 5.88
C GLY A 194 4.08 10.31 5.19
N TYR A 195 4.76 11.16 5.95
CA TYR A 195 5.77 12.10 5.48
C TYR A 195 6.74 12.45 6.61
N SER A 196 7.95 12.86 6.25
CA SER A 196 9.01 13.23 7.20
C SER A 196 9.22 14.75 7.18
N PRO A 197 8.66 15.52 8.12
CA PRO A 197 8.91 16.97 8.19
C PRO A 197 10.41 17.23 8.43
N PRO A 198 11.02 18.27 7.84
CA PRO A 198 12.37 18.68 8.22
C PRO A 198 12.50 18.84 9.74
N LEU A 199 13.57 18.30 10.33
CA LEU A 199 13.77 18.27 11.79
C LEU A 199 14.82 19.29 12.22
N TYR A 200 14.48 20.13 13.19
CA TYR A 200 15.29 21.26 13.65
C TYR A 200 15.38 21.30 15.18
N PRO A 201 16.29 20.55 15.81
CA PRO A 201 16.39 20.48 17.27
C PRO A 201 16.60 21.84 17.94
N VAL A 202 15.97 22.03 19.10
CA VAL A 202 16.14 23.22 19.94
C VAL A 202 16.87 22.82 21.22
N LEU A 203 18.14 23.20 21.35
CA LEU A 203 18.96 22.87 22.51
C LEU A 203 18.69 23.82 23.68
N GLY A 204 18.49 23.29 24.87
CA GLY A 204 18.35 24.05 26.12
C GLY A 204 19.51 23.75 27.08
N PRO A 205 20.61 24.52 27.06
CA PRO A 205 21.84 24.19 27.79
C PRO A 205 21.77 24.53 29.29
N TYR A 206 20.73 24.06 29.97
CA TYR A 206 20.47 24.31 31.40
C TYR A 206 19.50 23.26 31.97
N HIS A 207 19.50 23.09 33.30
CA HIS A 207 18.80 21.98 34.00
C HIS A 207 17.59 22.39 34.84
N ASP A 208 17.35 23.68 35.03
CA ASP A 208 16.23 24.20 35.83
C ASP A 208 15.34 25.13 35.00
N GLU A 209 14.08 25.29 35.40
CA GLU A 209 13.11 26.14 34.68
C GLU A 209 13.57 27.61 34.57
N GLU A 210 14.37 28.08 35.52
CA GLU A 210 14.90 29.45 35.55
C GLU A 210 16.24 29.62 34.81
N GLY A 211 16.86 28.53 34.36
CA GLY A 211 18.18 28.51 33.73
C GLY A 211 19.31 29.08 34.59
N SER A 212 19.21 28.90 35.91
CA SER A 212 20.25 29.25 36.88
C SER A 212 21.36 28.20 36.91
N VAL A 213 21.05 26.95 36.59
CA VAL A 213 22.00 25.83 36.50
C VAL A 213 22.26 25.53 35.03
N ARG A 214 23.36 26.09 34.53
CA ARG A 214 23.71 26.08 33.12
C ARG A 214 24.78 25.04 32.83
N MET A 215 24.72 24.46 31.64
CA MET A 215 25.75 23.53 31.18
C MET A 215 27.09 24.26 31.01
N GLY A 216 28.17 23.58 31.42
CA GLY A 216 29.53 24.01 31.13
C GLY A 216 29.98 23.57 29.72
N PRO A 217 31.10 24.08 29.19
CA PRO A 217 31.61 23.71 27.87
C PRO A 217 31.81 22.21 27.66
N ALA A 218 32.34 21.51 28.67
CA ALA A 218 32.60 20.07 28.59
C ALA A 218 31.31 19.26 28.46
N GLU A 219 30.26 19.63 29.22
CA GLU A 219 28.96 19.00 29.13
C GLU A 219 28.28 19.30 27.80
N PHE A 220 28.23 20.57 27.43
CA PHE A 220 27.52 20.98 26.22
C PHE A 220 28.17 20.44 24.94
N GLN A 221 29.50 20.24 24.95
CA GLN A 221 30.19 19.54 23.87
C GLN A 221 29.64 18.13 23.67
N VAL A 222 29.29 17.41 24.74
CA VAL A 222 28.71 16.06 24.63
C VAL A 222 27.34 16.10 23.92
N TRP A 223 26.53 17.10 24.20
CA TRP A 223 25.26 17.31 23.50
C TRP A 223 25.46 17.65 22.02
N LEU A 224 26.45 18.48 21.71
CA LEU A 224 26.82 18.80 20.32
C LEU A 224 27.38 17.57 19.59
N ASP A 225 28.26 16.79 20.20
CA ASP A 225 28.83 15.58 19.60
C ASP A 225 27.74 14.57 19.23
N ARG A 226 26.72 14.40 20.09
CA ARG A 226 25.56 13.56 19.77
C ARG A 226 24.71 14.15 18.64
N LEU A 227 24.44 15.45 18.68
CA LEU A 227 23.69 16.13 17.61
C LEU A 227 24.41 16.05 16.26
N GLU A 228 25.74 16.16 16.24
CA GLU A 228 26.57 16.08 15.02
C GLU A 228 26.39 14.76 14.28
N LYS A 229 26.21 13.66 15.02
CA LYS A 229 25.93 12.33 14.44
C LYS A 229 24.78 12.36 13.46
N TYR A 230 23.81 13.26 13.63
CA TYR A 230 22.61 13.35 12.79
C TYR A 230 22.68 14.38 11.66
N GLY A 231 23.75 15.17 11.56
CA GLY A 231 23.98 16.13 10.49
C GLY A 231 22.80 17.11 10.24
N PRO A 232 22.28 17.83 11.26
CA PRO A 232 21.16 18.74 11.06
C PRO A 232 21.53 19.89 10.12
N SER A 233 20.62 20.27 9.24
CA SER A 233 20.76 21.45 8.37
C SER A 233 20.53 22.75 9.14
N PHE A 234 19.76 22.68 10.23
CA PHE A 234 19.52 23.77 11.16
C PHE A 234 19.28 23.23 12.58
N PHE A 235 19.81 23.92 13.59
CA PHE A 235 19.42 23.76 15.00
C PHE A 235 19.39 25.13 15.67
N SER A 236 18.75 25.22 16.82
CA SER A 236 18.66 26.48 17.57
C SER A 236 18.93 26.28 19.05
N VAL A 237 19.23 27.36 19.76
CA VAL A 237 19.48 27.34 21.21
C VAL A 237 18.47 28.21 21.92
N PHE A 238 17.81 27.65 22.92
CA PHE A 238 16.89 28.33 23.80
C PHE A 238 17.58 28.52 25.16
N THR A 239 17.68 29.71 25.75
CA THR A 239 17.37 31.06 25.26
C THR A 239 18.54 32.00 25.57
N ALA A 240 18.63 33.13 24.85
CA ALA A 240 19.63 34.19 25.03
C ALA A 240 19.78 34.69 26.48
N ALA A 241 18.75 34.53 27.31
CA ALA A 241 18.78 34.87 28.73
C ALA A 241 19.75 34.02 29.56
N VAL A 242 19.91 32.74 29.21
CA VAL A 242 20.53 31.75 30.10
C VAL A 242 21.68 30.98 29.47
N ILE A 243 21.90 31.11 28.17
CA ILE A 243 23.10 30.57 27.51
C ILE A 243 24.39 31.20 28.11
N ASN A 244 25.40 30.38 28.37
CA ASN A 244 26.72 30.86 28.78
C ASN A 244 27.56 31.28 27.58
N ASP A 245 28.32 32.36 27.74
CA ASP A 245 29.14 32.97 26.68
C ASP A 245 30.31 32.07 26.22
N ASP A 246 30.75 31.15 27.08
CA ASP A 246 31.80 30.16 26.80
C ASP A 246 31.31 29.00 25.92
N LEU A 247 30.00 28.84 25.72
CA LEU A 247 29.42 27.87 24.78
C LEU A 247 29.40 28.39 23.34
N LEU A 248 29.48 29.71 23.12
CA LEU A 248 29.36 30.31 21.79
C LEU A 248 30.42 29.82 20.80
N PRO A 249 31.71 29.67 21.17
CA PRO A 249 32.71 29.10 20.27
C PRO A 249 32.38 27.65 19.85
N LEU A 250 31.83 26.84 20.77
CA LEU A 250 31.42 25.46 20.46
C LEU A 250 30.27 25.45 19.45
N ILE A 251 29.28 26.30 19.69
CA ILE A 251 28.14 26.45 18.78
C ILE A 251 28.60 26.96 17.43
N GLN A 252 29.53 27.92 17.39
CA GLN A 252 30.10 28.43 16.15
C GLN A 252 30.82 27.34 15.35
N ALA A 253 31.63 26.52 16.04
CA ALA A 253 32.42 25.45 15.44
C ALA A 253 31.58 24.27 14.93
N PHE A 254 30.36 24.07 15.45
CA PHE A 254 29.49 22.96 15.05
C PHE A 254 29.25 22.89 13.53
N PRO A 255 29.52 21.75 12.87
CA PRO A 255 29.30 21.58 11.44
C PRO A 255 27.83 21.24 11.15
N LEU A 256 27.21 22.01 10.24
CA LEU A 256 25.86 21.70 9.76
C LEU A 256 25.92 20.65 8.64
N GLY A 257 24.96 19.73 8.63
CA GLY A 257 24.82 18.70 7.61
C GLY A 257 23.74 19.00 6.58
N ASP A 258 23.40 17.99 5.77
CA ASP A 258 22.37 18.10 4.73
C ASP A 258 20.92 17.93 5.25
N GLY A 259 20.74 17.63 6.54
CA GLY A 259 19.42 17.50 7.18
C GLY A 259 18.70 16.17 6.96
N LEU A 260 19.44 15.12 6.59
CA LEU A 260 18.95 13.74 6.48
C LEU A 260 19.49 12.91 7.65
N PRO A 261 18.64 12.25 8.47
CA PRO A 261 19.14 11.45 9.58
C PRO A 261 19.91 10.21 9.07
N PRO A 262 21.09 9.89 9.65
CA PRO A 262 21.80 8.64 9.36
C PRO A 262 21.15 7.45 10.05
N ALA A 263 21.21 6.29 9.40
CA ALA A 263 20.80 5.02 9.98
C ALA A 263 21.91 4.49 10.90
N LEU A 264 21.69 4.46 12.22
CA LEU A 264 22.58 3.80 13.17
C LEU A 264 22.25 2.30 13.26
N SER A 265 23.26 1.43 13.27
CA SER A 265 23.13 -0.02 13.48
C SER A 265 24.26 -0.54 14.38
N GLY A 266 23.92 -1.17 15.50
CA GLY A 266 24.85 -1.86 16.41
C GLY A 266 24.93 -3.38 16.16
N PRO A 267 25.71 -4.14 16.96
CA PRO A 267 25.90 -5.58 16.78
C PRO A 267 24.60 -6.33 17.07
N ALA A 268 24.38 -7.43 16.36
CA ALA A 268 23.17 -8.21 16.52
C ALA A 268 23.15 -8.98 17.86
N VAL A 269 21.96 -9.12 18.44
CA VAL A 269 21.76 -9.79 19.74
C VAL A 269 20.68 -10.85 19.63
N GLU A 270 20.88 -12.01 20.23
CA GLU A 270 19.97 -13.15 20.16
C GLU A 270 19.09 -13.25 21.41
N VAL A 271 17.81 -13.56 21.23
CA VAL A 271 16.84 -13.75 22.32
C VAL A 271 17.03 -15.09 23.03
N VAL A 272 17.28 -15.07 24.34
CA VAL A 272 17.44 -16.22 25.23
C VAL A 272 16.23 -16.31 26.17
N SER A 273 15.18 -17.04 25.76
CA SER A 273 13.96 -17.27 26.56
C SER A 273 13.46 -18.73 26.39
N PRO A 274 14.26 -19.74 26.79
CA PRO A 274 13.99 -21.15 26.48
C PRO A 274 12.74 -21.73 27.17
N GLU A 275 12.40 -21.22 28.36
CA GLU A 275 11.26 -21.73 29.14
C GLU A 275 9.91 -21.21 28.62
N VAL A 276 9.88 -19.95 28.16
CA VAL A 276 8.66 -19.28 27.68
C VAL A 276 8.53 -19.37 26.15
N GLY A 277 9.65 -19.60 25.46
CA GLY A 277 9.71 -19.77 24.00
C GLY A 277 9.66 -18.48 23.19
N PHE A 278 9.39 -17.34 23.83
CA PHE A 278 9.36 -16.01 23.23
C PHE A 278 9.71 -14.93 24.24
N MET A 279 9.95 -13.72 23.74
CA MET A 279 10.18 -12.49 24.50
C MET A 279 9.29 -11.37 23.94
N ASN A 280 8.73 -10.55 24.83
CA ASN A 280 7.92 -9.40 24.45
C ASN A 280 8.80 -8.21 24.08
N ILE A 281 8.52 -7.58 22.94
CA ILE A 281 9.07 -6.29 22.56
C ILE A 281 8.09 -5.21 22.97
N ARG A 282 8.60 -4.18 23.64
CA ARG A 282 7.80 -3.14 24.29
C ARG A 282 7.97 -1.80 23.58
N PRO A 283 6.96 -0.92 23.63
CA PRO A 283 7.06 0.42 23.04
C PRO A 283 8.00 1.35 23.82
N THR A 284 8.27 1.04 25.09
CA THR A 284 9.18 1.75 25.99
C THR A 284 9.99 0.72 26.79
N PRO A 285 11.14 1.08 27.39
CA PRO A 285 11.95 0.16 28.22
C PRO A 285 11.29 -0.10 29.59
N SER A 286 10.05 -0.60 29.56
CA SER A 286 9.20 -0.82 30.73
C SER A 286 8.18 -1.91 30.46
N THR A 287 7.76 -2.61 31.51
CA THR A 287 6.66 -3.59 31.44
C THR A 287 5.27 -2.98 31.61
N ALA A 288 5.17 -1.66 31.83
CA ALA A 288 3.91 -0.95 32.11
C ALA A 288 2.93 -0.92 30.93
N TRP A 289 3.43 -1.04 29.69
CA TRP A 289 2.62 -1.01 28.47
C TRP A 289 2.53 -2.38 27.82
N LEU A 290 1.43 -2.65 27.12
CA LEU A 290 1.26 -3.89 26.37
C LEU A 290 2.39 -4.08 25.34
N PRO A 291 2.85 -5.33 25.10
CA PRO A 291 3.84 -5.62 24.07
C PRO A 291 3.38 -5.17 22.69
N ILE A 292 4.29 -4.59 21.90
CA ILE A 292 4.04 -4.22 20.50
C ILE A 292 4.46 -5.32 19.52
N ALA A 293 5.29 -6.26 19.97
CA ALA A 293 5.57 -7.50 19.25
C ALA A 293 5.98 -8.60 20.24
N ARG A 294 5.97 -9.83 19.74
CA ARG A 294 6.62 -10.98 20.38
C ARG A 294 7.66 -11.53 19.43
N VAL A 295 8.81 -11.89 19.99
CA VAL A 295 9.95 -12.41 19.26
C VAL A 295 10.33 -13.74 19.88
N ASP A 296 10.43 -14.79 19.08
CA ASP A 296 10.70 -16.13 19.57
C ASP A 296 12.11 -16.27 20.16
N HIS A 297 12.29 -17.23 21.07
CA HIS A 297 13.62 -17.62 21.55
C HIS A 297 14.50 -18.05 20.37
N GLY A 298 15.74 -17.57 20.34
CA GLY A 298 16.73 -17.81 19.29
C GLY A 298 16.69 -16.77 18.17
N ALA A 299 15.71 -15.86 18.16
CA ALA A 299 15.66 -14.81 17.15
C ALA A 299 16.80 -13.81 17.35
N VAL A 300 17.43 -13.43 16.24
CA VAL A 300 18.46 -12.39 16.21
C VAL A 300 17.81 -11.04 15.95
N LEU A 301 18.12 -10.08 16.80
CA LEU A 301 17.62 -8.72 16.79
C LEU A 301 18.73 -7.79 16.33
N ALA A 302 18.44 -6.92 15.38
CA ALA A 302 19.35 -5.84 15.05
C ALA A 302 19.28 -4.80 16.17
N THR A 303 20.41 -4.38 16.72
CA THR A 303 20.42 -3.30 17.70
C THR A 303 20.46 -1.95 16.98
N LEU A 304 19.69 -1.01 17.51
CA LEU A 304 19.58 0.34 17.00
C LEU A 304 20.32 1.34 17.90
N GLU A 305 21.24 0.82 18.71
CA GLU A 305 22.12 1.56 19.63
C GLU A 305 23.58 1.36 19.19
N ALA A 306 24.50 2.17 19.72
CA ALA A 306 25.92 2.03 19.37
C ALA A 306 26.51 0.75 19.97
N GLU A 307 27.47 0.13 19.27
CA GLU A 307 28.09 -1.13 19.69
C GLU A 307 28.59 -1.17 21.16
N PRO A 308 29.29 -0.13 21.67
CA PRO A 308 29.74 -0.13 23.07
C PRO A 308 28.57 -0.12 24.07
N GLU A 309 27.47 0.56 23.76
CA GLU A 309 26.26 0.64 24.60
C GLU A 309 25.54 -0.72 24.65
N VAL A 310 25.46 -1.39 23.49
CA VAL A 310 24.90 -2.74 23.38
C VAL A 310 25.68 -3.73 24.22
N ARG A 311 27.01 -3.76 24.08
CA ARG A 311 27.88 -4.69 24.82
C ARG A 311 27.81 -4.47 26.34
N ALA A 312 27.53 -3.25 26.80
CA ALA A 312 27.38 -2.94 28.22
C ALA A 312 26.02 -3.39 28.81
N LYS A 313 24.95 -3.37 28.00
CA LYS A 313 23.57 -3.65 28.46
C LYS A 313 23.15 -5.13 28.30
N VAL A 314 23.66 -5.83 27.28
CA VAL A 314 23.30 -7.24 27.00
C VAL A 314 23.57 -8.16 28.21
N GLY A 315 22.60 -9.00 28.57
CA GLY A 315 22.66 -9.93 29.70
C GLY A 315 22.41 -9.30 31.08
N GLN A 316 22.30 -7.98 31.19
CA GLN A 316 22.19 -7.29 32.49
C GLN A 316 20.73 -7.14 32.97
N GLY A 317 20.48 -7.55 34.22
CA GLY A 317 19.17 -7.43 34.87
C GLY A 317 18.70 -5.97 34.98
N GLY A 318 17.47 -5.69 34.55
CA GLY A 318 16.88 -4.35 34.59
C GLY A 318 17.26 -3.42 33.43
N GLN A 319 18.17 -3.83 32.54
CA GLN A 319 18.56 -3.06 31.34
C GLN A 319 17.71 -3.42 30.10
N TRP A 320 17.58 -2.48 29.17
CA TRP A 320 16.80 -2.65 27.94
C TRP A 320 17.63 -2.22 26.73
N LEU A 321 17.39 -2.87 25.58
CA LEU A 321 18.02 -2.53 24.30
C LEU A 321 16.96 -2.11 23.30
N HIS A 322 17.22 -1.00 22.60
CA HIS A 322 16.49 -0.61 21.41
C HIS A 322 16.91 -1.52 20.24
N ILE A 323 15.94 -2.25 19.73
CA ILE A 323 16.13 -3.27 18.73
C ILE A 323 15.16 -3.09 17.57
N ARG A 324 15.53 -3.66 16.43
CA ARG A 324 14.64 -3.96 15.32
C ARG A 324 14.52 -5.48 15.22
N THR A 325 13.30 -5.98 15.31
CA THR A 325 13.01 -7.39 15.07
C THR A 325 13.22 -7.74 13.60
N PRO A 326 13.41 -9.03 13.26
CA PRO A 326 13.48 -9.48 11.87
C PRO A 326 12.26 -9.05 11.02
N GLY A 327 11.08 -8.92 11.65
CA GLY A 327 9.86 -8.40 11.02
C GLY A 327 9.80 -6.88 10.89
N GLY A 328 10.91 -6.16 11.13
CA GLY A 328 11.01 -4.72 11.00
C GLY A 328 10.36 -3.92 12.14
N VAL A 329 9.87 -4.58 13.19
CA VAL A 329 9.27 -3.90 14.36
C VAL A 329 10.40 -3.36 15.22
N GLU A 330 10.40 -2.05 15.45
CA GLU A 330 11.35 -1.39 16.34
C GLU A 330 10.72 -1.24 17.72
N GLY A 331 11.50 -1.51 18.76
CA GLY A 331 11.03 -1.41 20.14
C GLY A 331 12.12 -1.79 21.14
N TYR A 332 11.74 -1.93 22.40
CA TYR A 332 12.66 -2.24 23.49
C TYR A 332 12.55 -3.70 23.91
N ALA A 333 13.68 -4.37 23.96
CA ALA A 333 13.83 -5.73 24.48
C ALA A 333 14.53 -5.70 25.85
N ALA A 334 14.10 -6.57 26.76
CA ALA A 334 14.74 -6.74 28.06
C ALA A 334 16.11 -7.40 27.87
N ALA A 335 17.19 -6.67 28.18
CA ALA A 335 18.54 -7.04 27.82
C ALA A 335 19.04 -8.30 28.53
N TRP A 336 18.49 -8.63 29.71
CA TRP A 336 18.79 -9.86 30.46
C TRP A 336 18.25 -11.15 29.82
N TYR A 337 17.42 -11.05 28.78
CA TYR A 337 17.02 -12.17 27.94
C TYR A 337 17.71 -12.12 26.57
N LEU A 338 18.84 -11.43 26.47
CA LEU A 338 19.62 -11.30 25.24
C LEU A 338 21.05 -11.75 25.45
N ARG A 339 21.68 -12.28 24.40
CA ARG A 339 23.13 -12.51 24.33
C ARG A 339 23.70 -11.92 23.05
N LEU A 340 24.96 -11.50 23.07
CA LEU A 340 25.67 -11.11 21.85
C LEU A 340 25.80 -12.34 20.96
N VAL A 341 25.57 -12.16 19.66
CA VAL A 341 25.94 -13.17 18.68
C VAL A 341 27.46 -13.17 18.61
N ALA A 342 28.12 -14.26 19.01
CA ALA A 342 29.58 -14.32 19.09
C ALA A 342 30.20 -14.27 17.68
N GLU A 343 31.22 -13.43 17.50
CA GLU A 343 32.03 -13.40 16.28
C GLU A 343 33.20 -14.39 16.40
N GLU A 344 33.22 -15.32 15.43
CA GLU A 344 34.28 -16.23 14.98
C GLU A 344 34.60 -17.51 15.79
N GLU A 345 34.28 -18.66 15.19
CA GLU A 345 35.31 -19.53 14.61
C GLU A 345 34.74 -20.30 13.40
N THR A 346 35.50 -20.25 12.32
CA THR A 346 35.28 -20.95 11.05
C THR A 346 35.22 -22.46 11.22
N ALA A 347 34.12 -23.08 10.79
CA ALA A 347 34.18 -24.36 10.11
C ALA A 347 33.56 -24.15 8.73
N GLU A 348 34.36 -24.32 7.69
CA GLU A 348 33.86 -24.54 6.33
C GLU A 348 32.88 -25.72 6.38
N ALA A 349 31.59 -25.43 6.50
CA ALA A 349 30.59 -26.30 5.93
C ALA A 349 30.69 -26.03 4.43
N GLU A 350 31.27 -26.97 3.69
CA GLU A 350 31.18 -27.00 2.23
C GLU A 350 29.76 -26.60 1.84
N ALA A 351 29.63 -25.54 1.05
CA ALA A 351 28.35 -25.06 0.58
C ALA A 351 27.62 -26.25 -0.06
N GLY A 352 26.54 -26.68 0.59
CA GLY A 352 25.65 -27.67 0.00
C GLY A 352 25.13 -27.12 -1.32
N VAL A 353 24.96 -28.02 -2.28
CA VAL A 353 24.37 -27.73 -3.59
C VAL A 353 23.15 -26.81 -3.45
N GLN A 354 23.03 -25.85 -4.36
CA GLN A 354 21.87 -24.97 -4.39
C GLN A 354 20.59 -25.79 -4.68
N VAL A 355 19.48 -25.32 -4.14
CA VAL A 355 18.16 -25.96 -4.26
C VAL A 355 17.11 -24.93 -4.65
N GLU A 356 16.16 -25.31 -5.49
CA GLU A 356 15.11 -24.42 -5.97
C GLU A 356 13.79 -24.73 -5.29
N VAL A 357 13.05 -23.67 -4.93
CA VAL A 357 11.71 -23.76 -4.34
C VAL A 357 10.66 -24.15 -5.39
N LEU A 358 10.10 -25.35 -5.25
CA LEU A 358 9.06 -25.93 -6.11
C LEU A 358 7.67 -25.93 -5.43
N SER A 359 7.12 -24.74 -5.15
CA SER A 359 5.78 -24.52 -4.56
C SER A 359 4.79 -23.81 -5.52
N PRO A 360 4.44 -24.38 -6.69
CA PRO A 360 3.63 -23.71 -7.73
C PRO A 360 2.23 -23.33 -7.30
N ASN A 361 1.62 -24.12 -6.43
CA ASN A 361 0.22 -23.96 -6.06
C ASN A 361 0.04 -22.94 -4.92
N ILE A 362 1.07 -22.73 -4.10
CA ILE A 362 1.06 -21.78 -2.98
C ILE A 362 1.78 -20.48 -3.39
N GLY A 363 2.62 -20.51 -4.43
CA GLY A 363 3.39 -19.36 -4.93
C GLY A 363 4.61 -19.01 -4.07
N TYR A 364 4.73 -19.61 -2.89
CA TYR A 364 5.85 -19.47 -1.99
C TYR A 364 6.06 -20.75 -1.16
N LEU A 365 7.23 -20.89 -0.57
CA LEU A 365 7.54 -21.89 0.43
C LEU A 365 7.89 -21.22 1.75
N ASN A 366 7.28 -21.76 2.78
CA ASN A 366 7.51 -21.35 4.16
C ASN A 366 8.88 -21.87 4.62
N VAL A 367 9.82 -20.96 4.85
CA VAL A 367 11.06 -21.22 5.58
C VAL A 367 10.70 -21.18 7.06
N ARG A 368 11.00 -22.25 7.79
CA ARG A 368 10.57 -22.44 9.18
C ARG A 368 11.77 -22.54 10.11
N PRO A 369 11.62 -22.16 11.38
CA PRO A 369 12.75 -22.16 12.30
C PRO A 369 13.17 -23.57 12.73
N VAL A 370 12.28 -24.55 12.55
CA VAL A 370 12.50 -25.97 12.88
C VAL A 370 11.88 -26.84 11.78
N PRO A 371 12.32 -28.10 11.61
CA PRO A 371 11.81 -29.03 10.60
C PRO A 371 10.40 -29.56 10.96
N SER A 372 9.41 -28.65 11.06
CA SER A 372 8.04 -28.95 11.45
C SER A 372 7.06 -27.85 11.02
N THR A 373 5.81 -28.21 10.75
CA THR A 373 4.72 -27.24 10.47
C THR A 373 4.11 -26.62 11.72
N THR A 374 4.53 -27.06 12.92
CA THR A 374 3.96 -26.65 14.21
C THR A 374 4.25 -25.20 14.60
N ARG A 375 5.31 -24.60 14.05
CA ARG A 375 5.68 -23.20 14.25
C ARG A 375 5.44 -22.38 12.99
N PRO A 376 5.03 -21.10 13.10
CA PRO A 376 4.87 -20.23 11.96
C PRO A 376 6.19 -20.06 11.18
N PRO A 377 6.12 -19.78 9.87
CA PRO A 377 7.30 -19.52 9.04
C PRO A 377 8.10 -18.29 9.49
N VAL A 378 9.44 -18.36 9.42
CA VAL A 378 10.38 -17.25 9.65
C VAL A 378 10.65 -16.43 8.38
N ALA A 379 10.43 -17.03 7.21
CA ALA A 379 10.40 -16.31 5.94
C ALA A 379 9.50 -17.05 4.96
N GLN A 380 9.08 -16.33 3.92
CA GLN A 380 8.49 -16.92 2.73
C GLN A 380 9.44 -16.65 1.59
N VAL A 381 9.81 -17.71 0.90
CA VAL A 381 10.57 -17.62 -0.33
C VAL A 381 9.62 -17.90 -1.46
N ASP A 382 9.58 -16.98 -2.43
CA ASP A 382 8.76 -17.17 -3.62
C ASP A 382 9.10 -18.51 -4.27
N HIS A 383 8.10 -19.10 -4.91
CA HIS A 383 8.34 -20.18 -5.84
C HIS A 383 9.43 -19.72 -6.85
N GLY A 384 10.43 -20.57 -7.09
CA GLY A 384 11.53 -20.29 -8.02
C GLY A 384 12.67 -19.51 -7.36
N ALA A 385 12.57 -19.23 -6.06
CA ALA A 385 13.72 -18.80 -5.29
C ALA A 385 14.74 -19.94 -5.22
N VAL A 386 16.00 -19.57 -5.47
CA VAL A 386 17.16 -20.45 -5.30
C VAL A 386 17.67 -20.26 -3.89
N LEU A 387 17.84 -21.35 -3.15
CA LEU A 387 18.33 -21.37 -1.78
C LEU A 387 19.68 -22.11 -1.77
N ASP A 388 20.59 -21.71 -0.89
CA ASP A 388 21.80 -22.48 -0.63
C ASP A 388 21.46 -23.58 0.39
N SER A 389 21.82 -24.83 0.10
CA SER A 389 21.71 -25.87 1.13
C SER A 389 22.83 -25.71 2.15
N LEU A 390 22.49 -25.80 3.43
CA LEU A 390 23.44 -25.73 4.54
C LEU A 390 23.78 -27.12 5.09
N GLU A 391 23.33 -28.18 4.41
CA GLU A 391 23.68 -29.58 4.67
C GLU A 391 24.64 -30.09 3.57
N SER A 392 25.34 -31.20 3.80
CA SER A 392 26.25 -31.75 2.77
C SER A 392 25.50 -32.11 1.48
N GLU A 393 26.20 -32.16 0.35
CA GLU A 393 25.58 -32.52 -0.94
C GLU A 393 24.90 -33.90 -0.89
N GLU A 394 25.52 -34.89 -0.25
CA GLU A 394 24.94 -36.23 -0.09
C GLU A 394 23.66 -36.21 0.76
N GLN A 395 23.64 -35.46 1.87
CA GLN A 395 22.45 -35.31 2.73
C GLN A 395 21.33 -34.57 2.02
N THR A 396 21.69 -33.51 1.29
CA THR A 396 20.77 -32.72 0.49
C THR A 396 20.10 -33.58 -0.57
N ARG A 397 20.88 -34.32 -1.36
CA ARG A 397 20.35 -35.20 -2.42
C ARG A 397 19.46 -36.33 -1.88
N ALA A 398 19.74 -36.84 -0.69
CA ALA A 398 18.93 -37.88 -0.05
C ALA A 398 17.54 -37.38 0.39
N LYS A 399 17.42 -36.10 0.77
CA LYS A 399 16.17 -35.51 1.31
C LYS A 399 15.28 -34.85 0.25
N LEU A 400 15.85 -34.36 -0.85
CA LEU A 400 15.11 -33.64 -1.89
C LEU A 400 13.93 -34.46 -2.45
N GLY A 401 12.75 -33.84 -2.53
CA GLY A 401 11.53 -34.48 -3.02
C GLY A 401 10.90 -35.49 -2.05
N GLN A 402 11.52 -35.79 -0.90
CA GLN A 402 11.01 -36.78 0.05
C GLN A 402 9.97 -36.17 1.01
N TRP A 403 8.82 -36.83 1.11
CA TRP A 403 7.73 -36.39 1.97
C TRP A 403 8.09 -36.54 3.45
N GLY A 404 7.86 -35.48 4.24
CA GLY A 404 8.16 -35.45 5.68
C GLY A 404 9.59 -35.07 6.03
N GLU A 405 10.50 -35.07 5.05
CA GLU A 405 11.88 -34.61 5.23
C GLU A 405 12.01 -33.08 5.14
N TRP A 406 12.97 -32.55 5.86
CA TRP A 406 13.25 -31.11 5.91
C TRP A 406 14.70 -30.85 5.61
N LEU A 407 14.95 -29.80 4.84
CA LEU A 407 16.27 -29.39 4.44
C LEU A 407 16.62 -28.06 5.10
N HIS A 408 17.80 -28.00 5.73
CA HIS A 408 18.36 -26.74 6.23
C HIS A 408 18.95 -25.92 5.08
N VAL A 409 18.46 -24.69 4.91
CA VAL A 409 18.77 -23.84 3.76
C VAL A 409 19.00 -22.38 4.16
N ARG A 410 19.70 -21.63 3.31
CA ARG A 410 19.82 -20.17 3.35
C ARG A 410 19.16 -19.57 2.12
N THR A 411 18.27 -18.59 2.32
CA THR A 411 17.56 -17.89 1.25
C THR A 411 18.43 -16.81 0.59
N PRO A 412 18.06 -16.27 -0.59
CA PRO A 412 18.78 -15.14 -1.22
C PRO A 412 18.84 -13.87 -0.36
N GLY A 413 17.87 -13.70 0.54
CA GLY A 413 17.85 -12.61 1.52
C GLY A 413 18.73 -12.87 2.75
N GLY A 414 19.52 -13.94 2.76
CA GLY A 414 20.40 -14.33 3.86
C GLY A 414 19.71 -15.01 5.04
N VAL A 415 18.40 -15.25 4.96
CA VAL A 415 17.64 -15.93 6.04
C VAL A 415 17.94 -17.43 6.03
N GLU A 416 18.40 -17.98 7.15
CA GLU A 416 18.56 -19.43 7.34
C GLU A 416 17.32 -20.06 7.98
N GLY A 417 17.02 -21.30 7.62
CA GLY A 417 15.97 -22.08 8.25
C GLY A 417 15.70 -23.39 7.55
N TYR A 418 14.66 -24.09 7.98
CA TYR A 418 14.25 -25.38 7.44
C TYR A 418 13.07 -25.21 6.50
N VAL A 419 13.21 -25.75 5.31
CA VAL A 419 12.11 -25.85 4.34
C VAL A 419 11.73 -27.32 4.16
N ALA A 420 10.46 -27.54 3.87
CA ALA A 420 9.96 -28.86 3.54
C ALA A 420 10.64 -29.37 2.26
N ALA A 421 11.43 -30.43 2.35
CA ALA A 421 12.29 -30.90 1.28
C ALA A 421 11.51 -31.46 0.07
N TRP A 422 10.24 -31.84 0.27
CA TRP A 422 9.32 -32.24 -0.81
C TRP A 422 8.84 -31.06 -1.68
N TYR A 423 9.08 -29.82 -1.27
CA TYR A 423 8.90 -28.62 -2.10
C TYR A 423 10.22 -28.10 -2.67
N LEU A 424 11.28 -28.91 -2.70
CA LEU A 424 12.57 -28.53 -3.23
C LEU A 424 13.03 -29.45 -4.36
N GLY A 425 13.74 -28.87 -5.32
CA GLY A 425 14.55 -29.59 -6.31
C GLY A 425 16.02 -29.17 -6.22
N LEU A 426 16.93 -29.97 -6.78
CA LEU A 426 18.30 -29.52 -7.04
C LEU A 426 18.23 -28.29 -7.95
N TYR A 427 18.75 -27.15 -7.49
CA TYR A 427 18.99 -26.03 -8.38
C TYR A 427 20.17 -26.44 -9.24
N ARG A 428 19.87 -26.81 -10.48
CA ARG A 428 20.88 -26.82 -11.51
C ARG A 428 20.93 -25.38 -11.99
N GLU A 429 22.12 -24.77 -11.95
CA GLU A 429 22.37 -23.73 -12.92
C GLU A 429 22.03 -24.36 -14.27
N VAL A 430 20.90 -23.92 -14.80
CA VAL A 430 20.38 -24.26 -16.12
C VAL A 430 21.61 -24.32 -17.02
N SER A 431 21.99 -25.49 -17.54
CA SER A 431 23.16 -25.54 -18.39
C SER A 431 22.96 -24.46 -19.48
N ALA A 432 24.02 -23.92 -20.07
CA ALA A 432 23.85 -22.98 -21.19
C ALA A 432 22.98 -23.55 -22.35
N ALA A 433 22.62 -24.84 -22.30
CA ALA A 433 21.74 -25.55 -23.21
C ALA A 433 20.28 -25.73 -22.75
N GLU A 434 19.79 -25.15 -21.65
CA GLU A 434 18.39 -25.31 -21.22
C GLU A 434 17.52 -24.08 -21.52
N ALA A 435 16.36 -24.34 -22.12
CA ALA A 435 15.47 -23.36 -22.73
C ALA A 435 14.72 -22.52 -21.67
N VAL A 436 14.64 -21.20 -21.88
CA VAL A 436 13.83 -20.27 -21.07
C VAL A 436 12.59 -19.85 -21.90
N PRO A 437 11.47 -20.58 -21.82
CA PRO A 437 10.26 -20.26 -22.58
C PRO A 437 9.44 -19.11 -21.99
N TYR A 438 9.66 -18.76 -20.72
CA TYR A 438 8.93 -17.71 -20.02
C TYR A 438 9.88 -16.85 -19.18
N VAL A 439 9.59 -15.56 -19.08
CA VAL A 439 10.33 -14.60 -18.23
C VAL A 439 9.36 -13.76 -17.41
N THR A 440 9.78 -13.39 -16.20
CA THR A 440 8.97 -12.63 -15.25
C THR A 440 9.53 -11.24 -15.02
N VAL A 441 8.66 -10.24 -15.10
CA VAL A 441 8.98 -8.81 -14.92
C VAL A 441 9.34 -8.53 -13.46
N ARG A 442 10.50 -7.89 -13.23
CA ARG A 442 11.01 -7.44 -11.93
C ARG A 442 11.28 -5.94 -11.98
N SER A 443 10.21 -5.16 -11.83
CA SER A 443 10.25 -3.70 -11.81
C SER A 443 9.03 -3.16 -11.07
N ALA A 444 9.23 -2.44 -9.96
CA ALA A 444 8.13 -1.87 -9.17
C ALA A 444 7.25 -0.90 -9.97
N GLN A 445 7.79 -0.25 -11.01
CA GLN A 445 7.07 0.67 -11.90
C GLN A 445 6.49 -0.03 -13.15
N GLY A 446 6.62 -1.36 -13.24
CA GLY A 446 6.36 -2.12 -14.47
C GLY A 446 7.46 -1.93 -15.51
N LEU A 447 7.23 -2.43 -16.72
CA LEU A 447 8.20 -2.44 -17.81
C LEU A 447 7.54 -2.03 -19.12
N ASN A 448 8.20 -1.15 -19.86
CA ASN A 448 7.77 -0.75 -21.18
C ASN A 448 8.19 -1.80 -22.22
N MET A 449 7.21 -2.41 -22.88
CA MET A 449 7.41 -3.23 -24.07
C MET A 449 7.47 -2.32 -25.30
N ARG A 450 8.38 -2.62 -26.23
CA ARG A 450 8.61 -1.82 -27.44
C ARG A 450 8.51 -2.67 -28.71
N PRO A 451 8.10 -2.11 -29.86
CA PRO A 451 8.14 -2.85 -31.13
C PRO A 451 9.56 -3.29 -31.54
N SER A 452 10.58 -2.52 -31.17
CA SER A 452 11.98 -2.82 -31.44
C SER A 452 12.90 -2.17 -30.40
N PRO A 453 14.17 -2.59 -30.29
CA PRO A 453 15.15 -1.99 -29.38
C PRO A 453 15.36 -0.48 -29.56
N THR A 454 15.14 0.01 -30.77
CA THR A 454 15.37 1.42 -31.15
C THR A 454 14.09 2.25 -31.17
N ALA A 455 12.93 1.64 -30.97
CA ALA A 455 11.66 2.36 -30.98
C ALA A 455 11.57 3.31 -29.78
N ALA A 456 11.39 4.60 -30.06
CA ALA A 456 11.30 5.64 -29.02
C ALA A 456 10.04 5.50 -28.15
N GLN A 457 8.92 5.05 -28.74
CA GLN A 457 7.65 4.89 -28.05
C GLN A 457 7.38 3.42 -27.72
N PRO A 458 6.94 3.10 -26.48
CA PRO A 458 6.45 1.77 -26.16
C PRO A 458 5.12 1.49 -26.85
N ASN A 459 4.88 0.23 -27.20
CA ASN A 459 3.59 -0.23 -27.70
C ASN A 459 2.72 -0.84 -26.60
N TRP A 460 3.30 -1.21 -25.46
CA TRP A 460 2.59 -1.78 -24.33
C TRP A 460 3.35 -1.55 -23.01
N HIS A 461 2.63 -1.46 -21.89
CA HIS A 461 3.21 -1.41 -20.54
C HIS A 461 2.76 -2.63 -19.75
N VAL A 462 3.73 -3.38 -19.20
CA VAL A 462 3.48 -4.59 -18.41
C VAL A 462 3.75 -4.31 -16.93
N VAL A 463 2.85 -4.73 -16.05
CA VAL A 463 3.00 -4.51 -14.60
C VAL A 463 4.03 -5.46 -13.99
N ASN A 464 4.55 -5.10 -12.80
CA ASN A 464 5.48 -5.95 -12.04
C ASN A 464 4.94 -7.38 -11.86
N GLY A 465 5.81 -8.39 -11.91
CA GLY A 465 5.43 -9.80 -11.70
C GLY A 465 4.66 -10.44 -12.87
N THR A 466 4.44 -9.73 -13.97
CA THR A 466 3.83 -10.32 -15.17
C THR A 466 4.77 -11.34 -15.80
N VAL A 467 4.25 -12.53 -16.10
CA VAL A 467 4.94 -13.59 -16.84
C VAL A 467 4.73 -13.36 -18.34
N LEU A 468 5.82 -13.33 -19.10
CA LEU A 468 5.84 -13.09 -20.54
C LEU A 468 6.33 -14.35 -21.27
N GLU A 469 5.66 -14.71 -22.35
CA GLU A 469 6.07 -15.79 -23.26
C GLU A 469 7.27 -15.31 -24.09
N VAL A 470 8.36 -16.08 -24.11
CA VAL A 470 9.52 -15.81 -24.98
C VAL A 470 9.17 -16.16 -26.43
N ARG A 471 9.50 -15.25 -27.36
CA ARG A 471 9.20 -15.38 -28.80
C ARG A 471 10.44 -15.47 -29.70
N GLU A 472 11.61 -15.62 -29.09
CA GLU A 472 12.89 -15.92 -29.76
C GLU A 472 13.42 -17.29 -29.34
N ASP A 473 14.62 -17.70 -29.79
CA ASP A 473 15.22 -18.97 -29.35
C ASP A 473 15.40 -19.00 -27.83
N PRO A 474 14.65 -19.85 -27.10
CA PRO A 474 14.63 -19.84 -25.65
C PRO A 474 15.98 -20.27 -25.04
N HIS A 475 16.84 -20.96 -25.79
CA HIS A 475 18.18 -21.33 -25.33
C HIS A 475 19.12 -20.10 -25.24
N GLY A 476 18.91 -19.10 -26.10
CA GLY A 476 19.72 -17.88 -26.14
C GLY A 476 19.33 -16.83 -25.09
N VAL A 477 18.14 -16.95 -24.49
CA VAL A 477 17.58 -15.94 -23.57
C VAL A 477 18.36 -15.86 -22.27
N LYS A 478 18.87 -16.98 -21.74
CA LYS A 478 19.63 -16.99 -20.48
C LYS A 478 20.77 -15.97 -20.47
N ALA A 479 21.51 -15.86 -21.57
CA ALA A 479 22.63 -14.93 -21.72
C ALA A 479 22.23 -13.44 -21.80
N LYS A 480 20.93 -13.14 -21.79
CA LYS A 480 20.38 -11.77 -21.83
C LYS A 480 19.77 -11.34 -20.49
N LEU A 481 19.42 -12.28 -19.60
CA LEU A 481 18.80 -11.98 -18.32
C LEU A 481 19.75 -11.20 -17.40
N GLY A 482 19.26 -10.14 -16.75
CA GLY A 482 20.06 -9.26 -15.90
C GLY A 482 21.08 -8.40 -16.65
N GLN A 483 21.05 -8.40 -17.99
CA GLN A 483 21.96 -7.65 -18.86
C GLN A 483 21.17 -6.62 -19.68
N ASP A 484 21.83 -5.55 -20.13
CA ASP A 484 21.26 -4.55 -21.04
C ASP A 484 21.14 -5.10 -22.47
N ARG A 485 20.30 -6.13 -22.63
CA ARG A 485 20.07 -6.86 -23.88
C ARG A 485 18.57 -7.10 -24.05
N TRP A 486 18.11 -7.03 -25.29
CA TRP A 486 16.68 -7.13 -25.61
C TRP A 486 16.23 -8.57 -25.87
N ILE A 487 15.05 -8.92 -25.34
CA ILE A 487 14.41 -10.23 -25.46
C ILE A 487 13.07 -10.06 -26.15
N GLN A 488 12.80 -10.83 -27.21
CA GLN A 488 11.49 -10.85 -27.86
C GLN A 488 10.48 -11.63 -27.01
N VAL A 489 9.34 -11.01 -26.72
CA VAL A 489 8.34 -11.53 -25.80
C VAL A 489 6.91 -11.26 -26.27
N ARG A 490 5.96 -12.00 -25.70
CA ARG A 490 4.52 -11.76 -25.79
C ARG A 490 3.90 -11.69 -24.39
N SER A 491 3.02 -10.71 -24.15
CA SER A 491 2.29 -10.58 -22.89
C SER A 491 1.06 -11.50 -22.81
N PRO A 492 0.49 -11.75 -21.61
CA PRO A 492 -0.78 -12.46 -21.45
C PRO A 492 -1.94 -11.86 -22.28
N SER A 493 -1.94 -10.54 -22.45
CA SER A 493 -2.85 -9.79 -23.33
C SER A 493 -2.44 -9.78 -24.81
N LEU A 494 -1.55 -10.68 -25.22
CA LEU A 494 -1.19 -10.95 -26.62
C LEU A 494 -0.45 -9.80 -27.34
N HIS A 495 0.05 -8.80 -26.62
CA HIS A 495 0.95 -7.80 -27.20
C HIS A 495 2.34 -8.42 -27.39
N GLU A 496 2.93 -8.17 -28.55
CA GLU A 496 4.28 -8.63 -28.88
C GLU A 496 5.24 -7.45 -28.97
N GLY A 497 6.49 -7.69 -28.58
CA GLY A 497 7.55 -6.70 -28.67
C GLY A 497 8.84 -7.19 -28.03
N VAL A 498 9.69 -6.25 -27.65
CA VAL A 498 10.93 -6.49 -26.93
C VAL A 498 10.89 -5.85 -25.55
N VAL A 499 11.51 -6.53 -24.59
CA VAL A 499 11.75 -6.04 -23.23
C VAL A 499 13.24 -6.12 -22.91
N ASN A 500 13.71 -5.29 -21.98
CA ASN A 500 15.11 -5.25 -21.60
C ASN A 500 15.41 -6.29 -20.50
N GLY A 501 16.46 -7.08 -20.73
CA GLY A 501 16.93 -8.17 -19.87
C GLY A 501 17.25 -7.76 -18.43
N LEU A 502 17.62 -6.49 -18.18
CA LEU A 502 17.89 -5.96 -16.85
C LEU A 502 16.70 -6.17 -15.90
N TYR A 503 15.48 -6.03 -16.42
CA TYR A 503 14.23 -5.99 -15.65
C TYR A 503 13.41 -7.27 -15.72
N VAL A 504 13.98 -8.37 -16.23
CA VAL A 504 13.31 -9.67 -16.28
C VAL A 504 14.20 -10.78 -15.72
N ARG A 505 13.58 -11.86 -15.26
CA ARG A 505 14.24 -13.09 -14.82
C ARG A 505 13.58 -14.28 -15.49
N ALA A 506 14.28 -15.42 -15.58
CA ALA A 506 13.67 -16.65 -16.06
C ALA A 506 12.50 -17.02 -15.13
N GLU A 507 11.36 -17.40 -15.70
CA GLU A 507 10.32 -18.07 -14.91
C GLU A 507 10.74 -19.53 -14.78
N GLN A 508 11.22 -19.91 -13.60
CA GLN A 508 11.84 -21.22 -13.35
C GLN A 508 10.81 -22.32 -13.10
N LEU A 509 9.55 -21.95 -13.11
CA LEU A 509 8.47 -22.69 -12.53
C LEU A 509 7.66 -23.34 -13.61
N ALA A 510 7.70 -24.66 -13.65
CA ALA A 510 6.72 -25.37 -14.43
C ALA A 510 5.33 -25.05 -13.86
N ASP A 511 4.41 -24.58 -14.69
CA ASP A 511 3.01 -24.53 -14.32
C ASP A 511 2.52 -25.97 -14.11
N LYS A 512 2.26 -26.32 -12.84
CA LYS A 512 1.75 -27.64 -12.44
C LYS A 512 0.27 -27.62 -12.11
N ARG A 513 -0.41 -26.48 -12.25
CA ARG A 513 -1.79 -26.31 -11.82
C ARG A 513 -2.69 -27.30 -12.54
N GLN A 514 -3.52 -27.97 -11.76
CA GLN A 514 -4.46 -28.96 -12.28
C GLN A 514 -5.89 -28.42 -12.20
N PRO A 515 -6.79 -28.89 -13.08
CA PRO A 515 -8.23 -28.64 -12.95
C PRO A 515 -8.72 -28.95 -11.53
N VAL A 516 -9.46 -28.02 -10.93
CA VAL A 516 -9.91 -28.17 -9.55
C VAL A 516 -10.99 -29.26 -9.43
N PRO A 517 -10.91 -30.13 -8.40
CA PRO A 517 -12.01 -31.03 -8.06
C PRO A 517 -13.09 -30.28 -7.26
N ASP A 518 -14.32 -30.29 -7.78
CA ASP A 518 -15.47 -29.58 -7.21
C ASP A 518 -15.80 -29.99 -5.77
N VAL A 519 -15.66 -31.28 -5.46
CA VAL A 519 -15.94 -31.87 -4.13
C VAL A 519 -15.12 -31.26 -2.97
N THR A 520 -14.10 -30.46 -3.27
CA THR A 520 -13.23 -29.82 -2.28
C THR A 520 -13.57 -28.35 -2.04
N LEU A 521 -14.53 -27.78 -2.78
CA LEU A 521 -14.87 -26.37 -2.69
C LEU A 521 -15.96 -26.11 -1.63
N PRO A 522 -15.95 -24.92 -1.01
CA PRO A 522 -17.03 -24.49 -0.15
C PRO A 522 -18.37 -24.40 -0.90
N TRP A 523 -19.48 -24.57 -0.17
CA TRP A 523 -20.79 -24.27 -0.71
C TRP A 523 -20.86 -22.81 -1.18
N GLY A 524 -21.44 -22.58 -2.35
CA GLY A 524 -21.46 -21.24 -2.97
C GLY A 524 -20.27 -20.96 -3.88
N GLU A 525 -19.39 -21.94 -4.12
CA GLU A 525 -18.35 -21.93 -5.16
C GLU A 525 -18.51 -23.14 -6.10
N CYS A 526 -17.89 -23.08 -7.29
CA CYS A 526 -17.97 -24.14 -8.30
C CYS A 526 -16.64 -24.28 -9.07
N ALA A 527 -16.24 -25.52 -9.39
CA ALA A 527 -15.00 -25.79 -10.12
C ALA A 527 -15.10 -25.44 -11.61
N TRP A 528 -16.29 -25.56 -12.19
CA TRP A 528 -16.52 -25.29 -13.60
C TRP A 528 -16.78 -23.81 -13.85
N ILE A 529 -16.30 -23.30 -14.98
CA ILE A 529 -16.42 -21.87 -15.31
C ILE A 529 -17.81 -21.46 -15.84
N PHE A 530 -18.71 -22.43 -16.06
CA PHE A 530 -20.02 -22.20 -16.68
C PHE A 530 -20.96 -21.43 -15.76
N GLY A 531 -21.62 -20.39 -16.26
CA GLY A 531 -22.65 -19.73 -15.48
C GLY A 531 -23.55 -18.78 -16.25
N ILE A 532 -24.59 -18.31 -15.57
CA ILE A 532 -25.58 -17.40 -16.14
C ILE A 532 -25.85 -16.28 -15.14
N HIS A 533 -25.84 -15.03 -15.65
CA HIS A 533 -26.26 -13.87 -14.89
C HIS A 533 -27.79 -13.92 -14.74
N GLY A 534 -28.28 -13.99 -13.51
CA GLY A 534 -29.70 -13.96 -13.15
C GLY A 534 -30.29 -12.56 -13.15
N ALA A 535 -31.60 -12.42 -12.98
CA ALA A 535 -32.26 -11.12 -12.88
C ALA A 535 -32.17 -10.54 -11.47
N THR A 536 -32.82 -11.19 -10.51
CA THR A 536 -32.73 -10.94 -9.07
C THR A 536 -32.83 -12.30 -8.38
N ALA A 537 -32.48 -12.40 -7.11
CA ALA A 537 -32.53 -13.69 -6.39
C ALA A 537 -33.95 -14.30 -6.38
N ASP A 538 -34.98 -13.46 -6.39
CA ASP A 538 -36.40 -13.83 -6.44
C ASP A 538 -37.01 -13.84 -7.86
N GLY A 539 -36.40 -13.12 -8.82
CA GLY A 539 -36.94 -12.91 -10.17
C GLY A 539 -36.25 -13.69 -11.29
N THR A 540 -35.19 -14.43 -11.00
CA THR A 540 -34.47 -15.22 -12.02
C THR A 540 -35.30 -16.42 -12.48
N GLY A 541 -35.87 -17.19 -11.56
CA GLY A 541 -36.40 -18.52 -11.90
C GLY A 541 -35.28 -19.55 -12.06
N ASP A 542 -35.63 -20.80 -12.36
CA ASP A 542 -34.70 -21.94 -12.30
C ASP A 542 -34.17 -22.35 -13.68
N PHE A 543 -32.86 -22.19 -13.91
CA PHE A 543 -32.17 -22.68 -15.11
C PHE A 543 -31.34 -23.94 -14.89
N ARG A 544 -31.34 -24.51 -13.67
CA ARG A 544 -30.50 -25.67 -13.33
C ARG A 544 -30.82 -26.90 -14.17
N TYR A 545 -32.03 -26.95 -14.74
CA TYR A 545 -32.41 -27.99 -15.70
C TYR A 545 -31.50 -28.05 -16.94
N LEU A 546 -30.78 -26.97 -17.27
CA LEU A 546 -29.81 -26.96 -18.38
C LEU A 546 -28.61 -27.88 -18.12
N PHE A 547 -28.29 -28.15 -16.85
CA PHE A 547 -27.17 -28.97 -16.40
C PHE A 547 -27.55 -30.44 -16.15
N GLN A 548 -28.84 -30.79 -16.23
CA GLN A 548 -29.30 -32.16 -16.01
C GLN A 548 -28.60 -33.15 -16.95
N GLY A 549 -28.08 -34.23 -16.38
CA GLY A 549 -27.38 -35.29 -17.11
C GLY A 549 -25.95 -34.94 -17.55
N LYS A 550 -25.37 -33.82 -17.10
CA LYS A 550 -24.00 -33.40 -17.43
C LYS A 550 -22.96 -33.74 -16.36
N ASP A 551 -23.39 -34.22 -15.19
CA ASP A 551 -22.52 -34.50 -14.03
C ASP A 551 -21.63 -33.30 -13.64
N LYS A 552 -22.22 -32.10 -13.71
CA LYS A 552 -21.60 -30.82 -13.34
C LYS A 552 -22.63 -29.77 -12.97
N THR A 553 -22.19 -28.75 -12.26
CA THR A 553 -22.97 -27.55 -11.92
C THR A 553 -22.37 -26.32 -12.59
N GLY A 554 -22.67 -25.13 -12.08
CA GLY A 554 -22.10 -23.89 -12.59
C GLY A 554 -22.28 -22.74 -11.60
N TRP A 555 -22.25 -21.53 -12.12
CA TRP A 555 -22.37 -20.28 -11.37
C TRP A 555 -23.69 -19.56 -11.67
N VAL A 556 -24.20 -18.88 -10.66
CA VAL A 556 -25.29 -17.92 -10.78
C VAL A 556 -24.88 -16.61 -10.11
N LEU A 557 -25.18 -15.49 -10.77
CA LEU A 557 -25.08 -14.16 -10.19
C LEU A 557 -26.46 -13.53 -10.07
N PHE A 558 -26.78 -12.95 -8.93
CA PHE A 558 -27.99 -12.14 -8.74
C PHE A 558 -27.60 -10.66 -8.56
N THR A 559 -28.42 -9.74 -9.08
CA THR A 559 -28.24 -8.31 -8.82
C THR A 559 -29.34 -7.78 -7.91
N GLN A 560 -28.96 -6.94 -6.95
CA GLN A 560 -29.83 -6.52 -5.85
C GLN A 560 -29.68 -5.04 -5.55
N THR A 561 -30.81 -4.38 -5.30
CA THR A 561 -30.89 -2.97 -4.92
C THR A 561 -30.96 -2.87 -3.40
N VAL A 562 -29.95 -2.25 -2.78
CA VAL A 562 -29.87 -2.10 -1.31
C VAL A 562 -30.19 -0.68 -0.84
N GLY A 563 -30.11 0.33 -1.71
CA GLY A 563 -30.40 1.71 -1.33
C GLY A 563 -29.43 2.29 -0.29
N THR A 564 -29.87 3.31 0.46
CA THR A 564 -29.05 4.01 1.47
C THR A 564 -29.64 3.94 2.88
N ASP A 565 -30.64 3.09 3.12
CA ASP A 565 -31.18 2.93 4.47
C ASP A 565 -30.18 2.16 5.35
N PRO A 566 -29.56 2.78 6.38
CA PRO A 566 -28.61 2.08 7.26
C PRO A 566 -29.27 0.98 8.11
N SER A 567 -30.61 0.94 8.16
CA SER A 567 -31.42 -0.09 8.81
C SER A 567 -32.02 -1.09 7.82
N HIS A 568 -31.47 -1.19 6.60
CA HIS A 568 -31.95 -2.05 5.52
C HIS A 568 -32.41 -3.43 6.03
N GLY A 569 -33.69 -3.73 5.87
CA GLY A 569 -34.32 -4.91 6.47
C GLY A 569 -34.40 -6.15 5.57
N SER A 570 -34.03 -6.04 4.29
CA SER A 570 -34.12 -7.17 3.36
C SER A 570 -32.84 -8.00 3.30
N GLY A 571 -32.95 -9.18 2.72
CA GLY A 571 -31.91 -10.16 2.45
C GLY A 571 -32.55 -11.32 1.68
N HIS A 572 -31.74 -12.23 1.13
CA HIS A 572 -32.26 -13.41 0.45
C HIS A 572 -31.62 -14.70 0.91
N ASP A 573 -32.46 -15.73 1.04
CA ASP A 573 -32.03 -17.11 1.17
C ASP A 573 -31.89 -17.73 -0.23
N VAL A 574 -30.65 -17.96 -0.63
CA VAL A 574 -30.27 -18.62 -1.88
C VAL A 574 -29.62 -19.98 -1.63
N THR A 575 -29.82 -20.57 -0.43
CA THR A 575 -29.30 -21.91 -0.07
C THR A 575 -29.73 -22.99 -1.04
N MET A 576 -30.91 -22.86 -1.67
CA MET A 576 -31.35 -23.78 -2.72
C MET A 576 -30.38 -23.87 -3.91
N TRP A 577 -29.64 -22.80 -4.22
CA TRP A 577 -28.62 -22.79 -5.26
C TRP A 577 -27.30 -23.35 -4.74
N SER A 578 -26.79 -22.80 -3.64
CA SER A 578 -25.49 -23.22 -3.11
C SER A 578 -25.51 -24.68 -2.69
N HIS A 579 -26.53 -25.17 -1.96
CA HIS A 579 -26.66 -26.60 -1.61
C HIS A 579 -26.92 -27.52 -2.82
N SER A 580 -27.22 -26.97 -3.99
CA SER A 580 -27.25 -27.74 -5.25
C SER A 580 -25.89 -27.76 -5.96
N GLY A 581 -24.82 -27.32 -5.30
CA GLY A 581 -23.46 -27.27 -5.82
C GLY A 581 -23.18 -26.11 -6.76
N TYR A 582 -24.00 -25.05 -6.76
CA TYR A 582 -23.75 -23.87 -7.59
C TYR A 582 -22.87 -22.85 -6.88
N GLY A 583 -21.99 -22.23 -7.66
CA GLY A 583 -21.34 -20.99 -7.27
C GLY A 583 -22.37 -19.86 -7.22
N VAL A 584 -22.39 -19.05 -6.15
CA VAL A 584 -23.41 -18.01 -5.95
C VAL A 584 -22.76 -16.67 -5.65
N ILE A 585 -23.01 -15.71 -6.53
CA ILE A 585 -22.54 -14.33 -6.41
C ILE A 585 -23.75 -13.40 -6.29
N ILE A 586 -23.69 -12.42 -5.39
CA ILE A 586 -24.70 -11.35 -5.33
C ILE A 586 -24.04 -9.98 -5.50
N ARG A 587 -24.48 -9.26 -6.54
CA ARG A 587 -24.07 -7.88 -6.82
C ARG A 587 -25.01 -6.90 -6.11
N LEU A 588 -24.47 -6.11 -5.19
CA LEU A 588 -25.16 -5.11 -4.39
C LEU A 588 -25.00 -3.72 -5.03
N ASN A 589 -26.10 -3.17 -5.53
CA ASN A 589 -26.16 -1.83 -6.09
C ASN A 589 -26.96 -0.91 -5.18
N HIS A 590 -26.62 0.38 -5.16
CA HIS A 590 -27.48 1.38 -4.57
C HIS A 590 -28.86 1.40 -5.24
N ALA A 591 -28.87 1.52 -6.56
CA ALA A 591 -30.01 1.48 -7.46
C ALA A 591 -29.51 1.28 -8.91
N TYR A 592 -30.38 1.52 -9.89
CA TYR A 592 -30.04 1.54 -11.32
C TYR A 592 -30.28 2.94 -11.91
N GLU A 593 -29.98 3.15 -13.18
CA GLU A 593 -30.32 4.41 -13.87
C GLU A 593 -31.80 4.80 -13.63
N PRO A 594 -32.09 6.05 -13.20
CA PRO A 594 -31.20 7.20 -13.09
C PRO A 594 -30.54 7.39 -11.72
N ALA A 595 -30.83 6.58 -10.72
CA ALA A 595 -30.33 6.78 -9.35
C ALA A 595 -28.88 6.32 -9.16
N GLY A 596 -28.38 5.44 -10.03
CA GLY A 596 -26.98 5.03 -10.11
C GLY A 596 -26.60 3.86 -9.21
N THR A 597 -25.55 3.14 -9.62
CA THR A 597 -24.98 1.96 -8.96
C THR A 597 -24.43 2.27 -7.57
N LEU A 598 -23.93 3.48 -7.38
CA LEU A 598 -23.60 4.08 -6.08
C LEU A 598 -24.48 5.30 -5.84
N PRO A 599 -24.77 5.68 -4.60
CA PRO A 599 -25.47 6.94 -4.34
C PRO A 599 -24.51 8.12 -4.54
N VAL A 600 -24.96 9.34 -4.25
CA VAL A 600 -24.03 10.47 -4.08
C VAL A 600 -23.06 10.21 -2.93
N ARG A 601 -21.83 10.72 -3.01
CA ARG A 601 -20.72 10.48 -2.08
C ARG A 601 -21.09 10.71 -0.62
N ALA A 602 -21.91 11.72 -0.33
CA ALA A 602 -22.40 12.02 1.02
C ALA A 602 -23.18 10.86 1.67
N GLN A 603 -23.62 9.86 0.89
CA GLN A 603 -24.38 8.70 1.35
C GLN A 603 -23.57 7.39 1.32
N TYR A 604 -22.28 7.39 0.96
CA TYR A 604 -21.47 6.17 0.91
C TYR A 604 -21.42 5.41 2.24
N ALA A 605 -21.31 6.13 3.37
CA ALA A 605 -21.32 5.49 4.69
C ALA A 605 -22.66 4.80 5.00
N ASN A 606 -23.78 5.35 4.54
CA ASN A 606 -25.10 4.75 4.72
C ASN A 606 -25.33 3.57 3.78
N PHE A 607 -24.91 3.69 2.52
CA PHE A 607 -24.88 2.58 1.57
C PHE A 607 -24.04 1.40 2.09
N ALA A 608 -22.84 1.65 2.61
CA ALA A 608 -22.00 0.61 3.20
C ALA A 608 -22.68 -0.14 4.37
N ARG A 609 -23.42 0.58 5.22
CA ARG A 609 -24.23 -0.04 6.30
C ARG A 609 -25.39 -0.85 5.72
N ALA A 610 -26.06 -0.34 4.68
CA ALA A 610 -27.13 -1.06 3.99
C ALA A 610 -26.63 -2.36 3.36
N CYS A 611 -25.47 -2.35 2.69
CA CYS A 611 -24.81 -3.54 2.17
C CYS A 611 -24.55 -4.58 3.26
N ALA A 612 -23.94 -4.18 4.38
CA ALA A 612 -23.66 -5.11 5.47
C ALA A 612 -24.94 -5.70 6.09
N ARG A 613 -26.00 -4.90 6.25
CA ARG A 613 -27.29 -5.42 6.71
C ARG A 613 -27.90 -6.42 5.74
N TYR A 614 -27.83 -6.12 4.45
CA TYR A 614 -28.28 -7.05 3.41
C TYR A 614 -27.54 -8.39 3.49
N VAL A 615 -26.20 -8.35 3.62
CA VAL A 615 -25.37 -9.55 3.79
C VAL A 615 -25.76 -10.32 5.05
N GLN A 616 -25.89 -9.63 6.19
CA GLN A 616 -26.27 -10.25 7.47
C GLN A 616 -27.64 -10.96 7.40
N ASN A 617 -28.56 -10.45 6.60
CA ASN A 617 -29.91 -10.98 6.45
C ASN A 617 -30.02 -12.04 5.33
N SER A 618 -28.93 -12.32 4.61
CA SER A 618 -28.91 -13.27 3.49
C SER A 618 -28.32 -14.62 3.90
N GLN A 619 -28.68 -15.69 3.20
CA GLN A 619 -28.21 -17.05 3.47
C GLN A 619 -27.79 -17.76 2.18
N GLY A 620 -26.76 -18.60 2.26
CA GLY A 620 -26.30 -19.42 1.14
C GLY A 620 -25.43 -18.69 0.11
N CYS A 621 -24.95 -17.48 0.41
CA CYS A 621 -23.98 -16.72 -0.38
C CYS A 621 -22.89 -16.13 0.51
N HIS A 622 -21.65 -16.13 0.02
CA HIS A 622 -20.51 -15.47 0.65
C HIS A 622 -19.70 -14.63 -0.34
N ILE A 623 -20.13 -14.48 -1.60
CA ILE A 623 -19.43 -13.72 -2.64
C ILE A 623 -20.27 -12.50 -3.03
N TRP A 624 -19.74 -11.30 -2.74
CA TRP A 624 -20.46 -10.04 -2.87
C TRP A 624 -19.74 -9.07 -3.79
N ILE A 625 -20.43 -8.58 -4.82
CA ILE A 625 -19.91 -7.53 -5.69
C ILE A 625 -20.51 -6.19 -5.28
N ILE A 626 -19.69 -5.14 -5.18
CA ILE A 626 -20.17 -3.79 -4.82
C ILE A 626 -20.28 -2.91 -6.07
N GLY A 627 -21.52 -2.58 -6.44
CA GLY A 627 -21.81 -1.79 -7.63
C GLY A 627 -21.50 -2.49 -8.96
N ASN A 628 -21.58 -1.73 -10.05
CA ASN A 628 -21.40 -2.20 -11.41
C ASN A 628 -21.05 -1.04 -12.34
N GLU A 629 -20.13 -1.24 -13.28
CA GLU A 629 -19.85 -0.33 -14.40
C GLU A 629 -19.74 1.15 -13.98
N GLN A 630 -19.06 1.38 -12.86
CA GLN A 630 -18.92 2.67 -12.18
C GLN A 630 -18.24 3.77 -13.01
N ASN A 631 -17.69 3.44 -14.18
CA ASN A 631 -17.16 4.39 -15.16
C ASN A 631 -18.18 4.79 -16.23
N ASN A 632 -19.27 4.04 -16.36
CA ASN A 632 -20.37 4.29 -17.28
C ASN A 632 -21.31 5.33 -16.68
N VAL A 633 -21.48 6.46 -17.36
CA VAL A 633 -22.30 7.58 -16.87
C VAL A 633 -23.77 7.23 -16.61
N ARG A 634 -24.29 6.16 -17.22
CA ARG A 634 -25.65 5.64 -16.95
C ARG A 634 -25.77 5.11 -15.52
N GLU A 635 -24.68 4.62 -14.95
CA GLU A 635 -24.61 4.10 -13.58
C GLU A 635 -24.29 5.17 -12.54
N HIS A 636 -24.12 6.42 -12.95
CA HIS A 636 -23.86 7.51 -12.02
C HIS A 636 -25.16 8.06 -11.41
N PRO A 637 -25.11 8.65 -10.19
CA PRO A 637 -26.23 9.42 -9.66
C PRO A 637 -26.72 10.47 -10.67
N GLY A 638 -27.98 10.40 -11.07
CA GLY A 638 -28.61 11.27 -12.08
C GLY A 638 -28.56 10.75 -13.52
N GLY A 639 -27.86 9.64 -13.78
CA GLY A 639 -27.71 9.02 -15.09
C GLY A 639 -26.92 9.88 -16.10
N ALA A 640 -26.93 9.44 -17.37
CA ALA A 640 -26.14 10.07 -18.42
C ALA A 640 -26.66 11.46 -18.81
N ALA A 641 -27.98 11.63 -18.82
CA ALA A 641 -28.63 12.85 -19.32
C ALA A 641 -28.50 14.03 -18.35
N ASN A 642 -28.64 13.79 -17.04
CA ASN A 642 -28.64 14.83 -16.01
C ASN A 642 -27.84 14.37 -14.78
N PRO A 643 -26.52 14.14 -14.91
CA PRO A 643 -25.71 13.64 -13.79
C PRO A 643 -25.76 14.62 -12.62
N VAL A 644 -26.07 14.08 -11.44
CA VAL A 644 -25.97 14.75 -10.15
C VAL A 644 -24.51 14.77 -9.71
N GLU A 645 -23.82 13.63 -9.82
CA GLU A 645 -22.42 13.47 -9.44
C GLU A 645 -21.76 12.39 -10.32
N HIS A 646 -20.50 12.58 -10.74
CA HIS A 646 -19.76 11.52 -11.44
C HIS A 646 -18.93 10.68 -10.46
N ILE A 647 -18.89 9.37 -10.68
CA ILE A 647 -18.14 8.43 -9.84
C ILE A 647 -16.70 8.34 -10.35
N THR A 648 -15.79 9.13 -9.78
CA THR A 648 -14.35 9.01 -10.09
C THR A 648 -13.76 7.69 -9.56
N PRO A 649 -12.61 7.20 -10.09
CA PRO A 649 -11.94 6.01 -9.54
C PRO A 649 -11.71 6.06 -8.03
N GLN A 650 -11.31 7.24 -7.52
CA GLN A 650 -11.06 7.47 -6.09
C GLN A 650 -12.35 7.40 -5.27
N MET A 651 -13.45 7.93 -5.80
CA MET A 651 -14.76 7.88 -5.15
C MET A 651 -15.32 6.46 -5.11
N TYR A 652 -15.16 5.70 -6.20
CA TYR A 652 -15.55 4.30 -6.20
C TYR A 652 -14.75 3.50 -5.16
N ALA A 653 -13.42 3.67 -5.14
CA ALA A 653 -12.56 2.98 -4.17
C ALA A 653 -12.95 3.33 -2.72
N GLU A 654 -13.29 4.59 -2.42
CA GLU A 654 -13.81 5.00 -1.11
C GLU A 654 -15.10 4.25 -0.74
N ALA A 655 -16.08 4.21 -1.65
CA ALA A 655 -17.34 3.49 -1.43
C ALA A 655 -17.11 1.98 -1.23
N PHE A 656 -16.23 1.39 -2.04
CA PHE A 656 -15.86 -0.02 -1.96
C PHE A 656 -15.19 -0.35 -0.62
N ASN A 657 -14.18 0.42 -0.20
CA ASN A 657 -13.47 0.19 1.06
C ASN A 657 -14.42 0.30 2.27
N LEU A 658 -15.34 1.28 2.26
CA LEU A 658 -16.37 1.41 3.28
C LEU A 658 -17.33 0.21 3.30
N ALA A 659 -17.83 -0.21 2.14
CA ALA A 659 -18.74 -1.36 2.04
C ALA A 659 -18.07 -2.66 2.47
N ARG A 660 -16.84 -2.92 1.99
CA ARG A 660 -16.06 -4.10 2.38
C ARG A 660 -15.82 -4.15 3.87
N ALA A 661 -15.37 -3.05 4.49
CA ALA A 661 -15.15 -3.01 5.93
C ALA A 661 -16.41 -3.40 6.72
N ARG A 662 -17.58 -2.86 6.34
CA ARG A 662 -18.85 -3.17 6.99
C ARG A 662 -19.35 -4.59 6.74
N ILE A 663 -19.14 -5.13 5.53
CA ILE A 663 -19.49 -6.52 5.22
C ILE A 663 -18.61 -7.48 6.04
N LYS A 664 -17.30 -7.23 6.11
CA LYS A 664 -16.37 -8.05 6.90
C LYS A 664 -16.66 -8.04 8.41
N GLU A 665 -17.29 -6.97 8.94
CA GLU A 665 -17.76 -6.92 10.34
C GLU A 665 -18.87 -7.95 10.63
N VAL A 666 -19.72 -8.26 9.65
CA VAL A 666 -20.87 -9.16 9.81
C VAL A 666 -20.65 -10.56 9.21
N GLN A 667 -19.76 -10.67 8.23
CA GLN A 667 -19.36 -11.92 7.57
C GLN A 667 -17.84 -11.89 7.28
N PRO A 668 -16.99 -12.26 8.26
CA PRO A 668 -15.53 -12.16 8.12
C PRO A 668 -14.94 -12.94 6.93
N GLU A 669 -15.54 -14.09 6.60
CA GLU A 669 -15.13 -14.97 5.51
C GLU A 669 -15.62 -14.53 4.12
N ALA A 670 -16.44 -13.49 4.03
CA ALA A 670 -17.02 -13.02 2.77
C ALA A 670 -15.95 -12.70 1.72
N ILE A 671 -16.13 -13.12 0.47
CA ILE A 671 -15.35 -12.68 -0.67
C ILE A 671 -15.99 -11.40 -1.20
N VAL A 672 -15.38 -10.24 -0.94
CA VAL A 672 -15.89 -8.94 -1.40
C VAL A 672 -15.09 -8.45 -2.61
N VAL A 673 -15.80 -8.23 -3.70
CA VAL A 673 -15.28 -8.02 -5.06
C VAL A 673 -15.72 -6.64 -5.57
N PRO A 674 -14.82 -5.82 -6.14
CA PRO A 674 -15.22 -4.57 -6.78
C PRO A 674 -16.02 -4.87 -8.05
N GLY A 675 -17.03 -4.05 -8.32
CA GLY A 675 -17.80 -4.03 -9.55
C GLY A 675 -16.91 -3.89 -10.79
N ALA A 676 -17.28 -4.63 -11.83
CA ALA A 676 -16.57 -4.60 -13.10
C ALA A 676 -16.70 -3.23 -13.75
N VAL A 677 -15.62 -2.75 -14.37
CA VAL A 677 -15.61 -1.55 -15.20
C VAL A 677 -16.25 -1.89 -16.55
N ASP A 678 -17.08 -1.00 -17.10
CA ASP A 678 -17.55 -1.08 -18.49
C ASP A 678 -16.32 -0.89 -19.40
N PRO A 679 -15.86 -1.92 -20.11
CA PRO A 679 -14.61 -1.83 -20.86
C PRO A 679 -14.71 -0.82 -22.01
N TYR A 680 -15.91 -0.47 -22.49
CA TYR A 680 -16.08 0.29 -23.74
C TYR A 680 -16.55 1.72 -23.52
N ASN A 681 -16.97 2.09 -22.30
CA ASN A 681 -17.50 3.42 -22.04
C ASN A 681 -16.43 4.52 -22.00
N THR A 682 -16.58 5.50 -22.88
CA THR A 682 -15.76 6.72 -22.88
C THR A 682 -16.60 7.99 -22.96
N TYR A 683 -17.86 7.90 -22.51
CA TYR A 683 -18.80 9.00 -22.63
C TYR A 683 -18.30 10.25 -21.88
N PRO A 684 -18.41 11.46 -22.46
CA PRO A 684 -17.97 12.70 -21.81
C PRO A 684 -18.71 12.99 -20.48
N TRP A 685 -17.96 13.32 -19.44
CA TRP A 685 -18.50 13.61 -18.12
C TRP A 685 -18.85 15.10 -17.97
N ALA A 686 -20.13 15.43 -18.20
CA ALA A 686 -20.64 16.81 -18.27
C ALA A 686 -20.28 17.69 -17.04
N ARG A 687 -20.36 17.15 -15.81
CA ARG A 687 -20.04 17.92 -14.58
C ARG A 687 -18.53 18.12 -14.36
N LEU A 688 -17.69 17.40 -15.10
CA LEU A 688 -16.23 17.50 -15.04
C LEU A 688 -15.66 17.99 -16.37
N GLY A 689 -16.27 19.04 -16.92
CA GLY A 689 -15.79 19.75 -18.10
C GLY A 689 -15.87 18.94 -19.39
N GLY A 690 -16.72 17.91 -19.45
CA GLY A 690 -16.82 17.03 -20.61
C GLY A 690 -15.62 16.10 -20.78
N ARG A 691 -14.83 15.88 -19.72
CA ARG A 691 -13.68 14.96 -19.79
C ARG A 691 -14.14 13.54 -20.17
N ARG A 692 -13.39 12.88 -21.04
CA ARG A 692 -13.53 11.44 -21.32
C ARG A 692 -12.56 10.68 -20.43
N ASN A 693 -12.92 9.46 -20.04
CA ASN A 693 -12.06 8.59 -19.23
C ASN A 693 -11.77 7.32 -20.02
N ARG A 694 -10.54 6.82 -19.91
CA ARG A 694 -10.17 5.52 -20.49
C ARG A 694 -10.53 4.42 -19.49
N PRO A 695 -11.29 3.39 -19.90
CA PRO A 695 -11.70 2.32 -18.99
C PRO A 695 -10.55 1.62 -18.26
N LEU A 696 -9.45 1.29 -18.96
CA LEU A 696 -8.29 0.65 -18.33
C LEU A 696 -7.57 1.57 -17.33
N GLU A 697 -7.50 2.87 -17.63
CA GLU A 697 -6.93 3.87 -16.72
C GLU A 697 -7.82 4.07 -15.48
N TYR A 698 -9.15 4.11 -15.67
CA TYR A 698 -10.10 4.13 -14.56
C TYR A 698 -9.89 2.91 -13.66
N PHE A 699 -9.80 1.72 -14.25
CA PHE A 699 -9.63 0.45 -13.54
C PHE A 699 -8.34 0.42 -12.71
N THR A 700 -7.21 0.82 -13.30
CA THR A 700 -5.92 0.86 -12.60
C THR A 700 -5.91 1.89 -11.47
N GLN A 701 -6.39 3.11 -11.72
CA GLN A 701 -6.48 4.15 -10.68
C GLN A 701 -7.44 3.77 -9.54
N MET A 702 -8.49 3.02 -9.84
CA MET A 702 -9.42 2.49 -8.86
C MET A 702 -8.71 1.45 -7.98
N LEU A 703 -8.07 0.46 -8.60
CA LEU A 703 -7.31 -0.59 -7.93
C LEU A 703 -6.18 -0.02 -7.06
N ASP A 704 -5.50 1.05 -7.46
CA ASP A 704 -4.46 1.70 -6.66
C ASP A 704 -4.97 2.33 -5.36
N ARG A 705 -6.28 2.58 -5.26
CA ARG A 705 -6.93 3.24 -4.12
C ARG A 705 -7.78 2.30 -3.27
N ILE A 706 -7.93 1.05 -3.70
CA ILE A 706 -8.55 0.01 -2.89
C ILE A 706 -7.52 -0.48 -1.86
N ASP A 707 -7.94 -0.48 -0.59
CA ASP A 707 -7.09 -0.84 0.54
C ASP A 707 -6.83 -2.36 0.54
N ASP A 708 -7.88 -3.15 0.31
CA ASP A 708 -7.85 -4.61 0.29
C ASP A 708 -9.10 -5.17 -0.44
N LEU A 709 -9.00 -6.34 -1.07
CA LEU A 709 -10.06 -7.01 -1.83
C LEU A 709 -9.89 -8.53 -1.82
N ASP A 710 -10.96 -9.28 -2.12
CA ASP A 710 -10.93 -10.75 -2.08
C ASP A 710 -11.03 -11.41 -3.47
N GLY A 711 -11.35 -10.64 -4.51
CA GLY A 711 -11.45 -11.07 -5.90
C GLY A 711 -11.67 -9.87 -6.83
N ILE A 712 -11.72 -10.07 -8.14
CA ILE A 712 -11.88 -8.99 -9.13
C ILE A 712 -12.95 -9.37 -10.16
N ALA A 713 -13.94 -8.50 -10.37
CA ALA A 713 -14.93 -8.68 -11.42
C ALA A 713 -14.50 -8.00 -12.73
N LEU A 714 -14.74 -8.66 -13.85
CA LEU A 714 -14.46 -8.17 -15.20
C LEU A 714 -15.70 -8.38 -16.08
N HIS A 715 -15.89 -7.53 -17.09
CA HIS A 715 -16.87 -7.72 -18.16
C HIS A 715 -16.15 -7.83 -19.50
N THR A 716 -16.71 -8.61 -20.43
CA THR A 716 -16.21 -8.68 -21.81
C THR A 716 -17.29 -9.16 -22.78
N TYR A 717 -17.27 -8.66 -24.01
CA TYR A 717 -18.35 -8.87 -24.97
C TYR A 717 -17.82 -8.98 -26.41
N THR A 718 -18.66 -9.41 -27.35
CA THR A 718 -18.45 -9.12 -28.77
C THR A 718 -19.49 -8.11 -29.24
N HIS A 719 -19.19 -7.32 -30.26
CA HIS A 719 -20.15 -6.32 -30.73
C HIS A 719 -21.34 -6.91 -31.50
N TRP A 720 -21.19 -8.07 -32.12
CA TRP A 720 -22.27 -8.83 -32.78
C TRP A 720 -22.01 -10.35 -32.70
N LEU A 721 -22.95 -11.16 -33.16
CA LEU A 721 -22.86 -12.63 -33.16
C LEU A 721 -21.93 -13.13 -34.27
N ASP A 722 -20.63 -13.13 -34.01
CA ASP A 722 -19.64 -13.86 -34.80
C ASP A 722 -18.64 -14.53 -33.85
N PRO A 723 -18.62 -15.87 -33.78
CA PRO A 723 -17.68 -16.61 -32.93
C PRO A 723 -16.21 -16.27 -33.18
N LYS A 724 -15.84 -15.77 -34.36
CA LYS A 724 -14.46 -15.36 -34.66
C LYS A 724 -14.01 -14.17 -33.82
N LEU A 725 -14.95 -13.31 -33.39
CA LEU A 725 -14.66 -12.15 -32.56
C LEU A 725 -14.22 -12.52 -31.13
N ILE A 726 -14.52 -13.74 -30.68
CA ILE A 726 -14.06 -14.25 -29.38
C ILE A 726 -12.53 -14.20 -29.28
N THR A 727 -11.84 -14.51 -30.38
CA THR A 727 -10.37 -14.57 -30.45
C THR A 727 -9.76 -13.43 -31.26
N ALA A 728 -10.59 -12.54 -31.81
CA ALA A 728 -10.11 -11.46 -32.64
C ALA A 728 -9.40 -10.41 -31.78
N ARG A 729 -8.23 -9.97 -32.24
CA ARG A 729 -7.51 -8.82 -31.69
C ARG A 729 -8.03 -7.52 -32.32
N THR A 730 -9.36 -7.40 -32.41
CA THR A 730 -10.02 -6.25 -33.04
C THR A 730 -9.67 -4.99 -32.28
N VAL A 731 -9.37 -3.94 -33.04
CA VAL A 731 -8.87 -2.69 -32.49
C VAL A 731 -9.92 -1.60 -32.52
N PHE A 732 -9.92 -0.73 -31.50
CA PHE A 732 -10.74 0.48 -31.54
C PHE A 732 -10.35 1.37 -32.72
N THR A 733 -11.37 1.95 -33.35
CA THR A 733 -11.20 2.98 -34.39
C THR A 733 -11.11 4.39 -33.81
N ASP A 734 -11.53 4.59 -32.56
CA ASP A 734 -11.34 5.84 -31.83
C ASP A 734 -9.89 5.94 -31.33
N ASP A 735 -9.17 6.95 -31.82
CA ASP A 735 -7.78 7.24 -31.43
C ASP A 735 -7.59 7.36 -29.91
N PHE A 736 -8.65 7.73 -29.16
CA PHE A 736 -8.59 7.82 -27.70
C PHE A 736 -8.35 6.46 -27.02
N LEU A 737 -8.80 5.35 -27.63
CA LEU A 737 -8.67 3.98 -27.14
C LEU A 737 -7.80 3.10 -28.04
N LYS A 738 -7.19 3.68 -29.08
CA LYS A 738 -6.61 2.91 -30.18
C LYS A 738 -5.50 1.96 -29.73
N PRO A 739 -5.59 0.72 -30.21
CA PRO A 739 -4.54 -0.25 -30.09
C PRO A 739 -3.14 0.02 -30.66
N GLY A 740 -2.13 -0.61 -30.06
CA GLY A 740 -0.70 -0.39 -30.26
C GLY A 740 -0.16 0.82 -29.52
N THR A 741 -0.91 1.38 -28.57
CA THR A 741 -0.52 2.53 -27.77
C THR A 741 -0.51 2.16 -26.28
N PRO A 742 0.23 2.88 -25.42
CA PRO A 742 0.25 2.63 -23.97
C PRO A 742 -1.10 2.76 -23.24
N ASN A 743 -2.18 3.08 -23.97
CA ASN A 743 -3.47 3.50 -23.42
C ASN A 743 -4.65 2.61 -23.86
N GLU A 744 -4.32 1.49 -24.51
CA GLU A 744 -5.24 0.59 -25.21
C GLU A 744 -5.89 -0.47 -24.30
N HIS A 745 -7.07 -0.96 -24.71
CA HIS A 745 -7.42 -2.40 -24.63
C HIS A 745 -8.16 -2.84 -25.93
N TYR A 746 -8.54 -4.12 -26.06
CA TYR A 746 -9.24 -4.65 -27.25
C TYR A 746 -10.72 -4.26 -27.38
N TYR A 747 -11.21 -4.16 -28.62
CA TYR A 747 -12.60 -3.79 -28.92
C TYR A 747 -13.61 -4.90 -28.62
N ASP A 748 -13.30 -6.16 -28.94
CA ASP A 748 -14.22 -7.28 -28.72
C ASP A 748 -13.82 -8.09 -27.48
N PHE A 749 -14.02 -9.41 -27.54
CA PHE A 749 -13.99 -10.31 -26.39
C PHE A 749 -12.62 -10.36 -25.71
N GLN A 750 -11.53 -10.09 -26.45
CA GLN A 750 -10.18 -10.10 -25.88
C GLN A 750 -9.95 -8.97 -24.85
N ALA A 751 -10.89 -8.03 -24.67
CA ALA A 751 -10.78 -6.94 -23.71
C ALA A 751 -10.36 -7.43 -22.31
N TYR A 752 -10.97 -8.52 -21.82
CA TYR A 752 -10.68 -9.08 -20.48
C TYR A 752 -9.20 -9.33 -20.24
N ARG A 753 -8.42 -9.72 -21.26
CA ARG A 753 -7.01 -10.04 -21.08
C ARG A 753 -6.21 -8.82 -20.63
N THR A 754 -6.56 -7.66 -21.17
CA THR A 754 -5.89 -6.39 -20.88
C THR A 754 -6.14 -5.97 -19.43
N PHE A 755 -7.40 -6.09 -18.99
CA PHE A 755 -7.79 -5.79 -17.61
C PHE A 755 -7.20 -6.81 -16.63
N ALA A 756 -7.21 -8.10 -16.98
CA ALA A 756 -6.58 -9.15 -16.19
C ALA A 756 -5.07 -8.90 -16.06
N GLU A 757 -4.38 -8.54 -17.14
CA GLU A 757 -2.95 -8.23 -17.09
C GLU A 757 -2.65 -6.98 -16.23
N ALA A 758 -3.52 -5.97 -16.23
CA ALA A 758 -3.35 -4.74 -15.46
C ALA A 758 -3.55 -4.90 -13.94
N VAL A 759 -3.99 -6.06 -13.47
CA VAL A 759 -4.11 -6.34 -12.02
C VAL A 759 -2.73 -6.25 -11.35
N PRO A 760 -2.57 -5.44 -10.28
CA PRO A 760 -1.31 -5.31 -9.56
C PRO A 760 -0.80 -6.63 -8.99
N SER A 761 0.53 -6.80 -8.93
CA SER A 761 1.19 -8.01 -8.41
C SER A 761 0.67 -8.47 -7.04
N ARG A 762 0.33 -7.54 -6.13
CA ARG A 762 -0.23 -7.84 -4.80
C ARG A 762 -1.57 -8.59 -4.80
N TRP A 763 -2.25 -8.66 -5.95
CA TRP A 763 -3.55 -9.31 -6.12
C TRP A 763 -3.58 -10.34 -7.25
N ARG A 764 -2.41 -10.78 -7.74
CA ARG A 764 -2.29 -11.81 -8.79
C ARG A 764 -2.74 -13.19 -8.32
N ASP A 765 -2.79 -13.42 -7.02
CA ASP A 765 -3.28 -14.63 -6.36
C ASP A 765 -4.81 -14.65 -6.18
N ARG A 766 -5.49 -13.53 -6.45
CA ARG A 766 -6.94 -13.39 -6.24
C ARG A 766 -7.72 -13.92 -7.45
N PRO A 767 -8.93 -14.48 -7.23
CA PRO A 767 -9.77 -14.97 -8.32
C PRO A 767 -10.29 -13.83 -9.21
N LEU A 768 -10.35 -14.09 -10.51
CA LEU A 768 -11.09 -13.26 -11.46
C LEU A 768 -12.48 -13.86 -11.70
N TYR A 769 -13.49 -13.00 -11.81
CA TYR A 769 -14.85 -13.39 -12.15
C TYR A 769 -15.29 -12.59 -13.38
N ILE A 770 -15.54 -13.25 -14.52
CA ILE A 770 -16.20 -12.56 -15.63
C ILE A 770 -17.71 -12.63 -15.37
N THR A 771 -18.23 -11.56 -14.79
CA THR A 771 -19.58 -11.51 -14.22
C THR A 771 -20.64 -11.19 -15.24
N GLU A 772 -20.24 -10.78 -16.45
CA GLU A 772 -21.13 -10.46 -17.54
C GLU A 772 -20.45 -10.67 -18.89
N THR A 773 -21.12 -11.40 -19.79
CA THR A 773 -20.75 -11.51 -21.20
C THR A 773 -21.95 -11.81 -22.11
N ASN A 774 -21.93 -11.24 -23.31
CA ASN A 774 -22.83 -11.54 -24.43
C ASN A 774 -22.25 -10.96 -25.73
N HIS A 775 -22.97 -11.13 -26.84
CA HIS A 775 -22.82 -10.22 -27.97
C HIS A 775 -23.79 -9.05 -27.84
N TRP A 776 -23.37 -7.83 -28.22
CA TRP A 776 -24.17 -6.63 -28.02
C TRP A 776 -25.35 -6.56 -29.00
N LEU A 777 -25.05 -6.55 -30.30
CA LEU A 777 -26.05 -6.37 -31.35
C LEU A 777 -26.72 -7.70 -31.68
N ALA A 778 -28.02 -7.65 -31.92
CA ALA A 778 -28.83 -8.76 -32.42
C ALA A 778 -28.61 -8.99 -33.93
N LEU A 779 -27.35 -9.06 -34.33
CA LEU A 779 -26.88 -9.19 -35.71
C LEU A 779 -25.80 -10.27 -35.81
N GLU A 780 -25.62 -10.84 -36.99
CA GLU A 780 -24.53 -11.78 -37.30
C GLU A 780 -23.37 -11.12 -38.07
N HIS A 781 -23.40 -9.79 -38.17
CA HIS A 781 -22.40 -8.98 -38.85
C HIS A 781 -22.31 -7.59 -38.24
N SER A 782 -21.25 -6.85 -38.57
CA SER A 782 -21.15 -5.42 -38.25
C SER A 782 -22.37 -4.66 -38.78
N PRO A 783 -22.92 -3.71 -38.02
CA PRO A 783 -24.05 -2.92 -38.48
C PRO A 783 -23.67 -2.10 -39.71
N ARG A 784 -24.59 -2.01 -40.67
CA ARG A 784 -24.41 -1.27 -41.94
C ARG A 784 -24.94 0.15 -41.86
N ASP A 785 -25.88 0.39 -40.96
CA ASP A 785 -26.52 1.68 -40.74
C ASP A 785 -26.96 1.86 -39.28
N SER A 786 -27.53 3.03 -38.97
CA SER A 786 -27.99 3.38 -37.63
C SER A 786 -29.19 2.54 -37.14
N THR A 787 -29.97 1.95 -38.06
CA THR A 787 -31.09 1.09 -37.71
C THR A 787 -30.57 -0.23 -37.17
N GLU A 788 -29.64 -0.85 -37.91
CA GLU A 788 -28.95 -2.06 -37.47
C GLU A 788 -28.15 -1.82 -36.17
N ALA A 789 -27.51 -0.65 -36.01
CA ALA A 789 -26.79 -0.30 -34.79
C ALA A 789 -27.70 -0.18 -33.54
N GLY A 790 -29.02 -0.04 -33.72
CA GLY A 790 -30.01 -0.04 -32.64
C GLY A 790 -30.58 -1.43 -32.30
N MET A 791 -30.27 -2.47 -33.08
CA MET A 791 -30.75 -3.83 -32.83
C MET A 791 -29.87 -4.51 -31.79
N VAL A 792 -30.35 -4.62 -30.56
CA VAL A 792 -29.61 -5.18 -29.42
C VAL A 792 -30.24 -6.49 -28.91
N GLY A 793 -29.47 -7.31 -28.20
CA GLY A 793 -29.95 -8.54 -27.58
C GLY A 793 -29.40 -9.81 -28.20
N TRP A 794 -29.72 -10.97 -27.59
CA TRP A 794 -29.35 -12.28 -28.15
C TRP A 794 -30.07 -12.54 -29.46
N VAL A 795 -29.31 -13.00 -30.46
CA VAL A 795 -29.89 -13.70 -31.62
C VAL A 795 -30.21 -15.13 -31.16
N ASN A 796 -31.44 -15.59 -31.38
CA ASN A 796 -31.84 -16.96 -31.03
C ASN A 796 -31.25 -17.99 -32.02
N ARG A 797 -29.93 -18.17 -31.99
CA ARG A 797 -29.21 -19.03 -32.92
C ARG A 797 -28.05 -19.75 -32.23
N ASP A 798 -27.90 -21.02 -32.58
CA ASP A 798 -26.80 -21.90 -32.17
C ASP A 798 -25.64 -21.67 -33.13
N ALA A 799 -24.97 -20.53 -32.97
CA ALA A 799 -23.85 -20.12 -33.82
C ALA A 799 -22.49 -20.65 -33.32
N GLY A 800 -22.46 -21.30 -32.15
CA GLY A 800 -21.22 -21.74 -31.50
C GLY A 800 -20.49 -20.62 -30.77
N TRP A 801 -21.14 -19.48 -30.56
CA TRP A 801 -20.55 -18.34 -29.86
C TRP A 801 -20.34 -18.67 -28.37
N VAL A 802 -21.33 -19.31 -27.74
CA VAL A 802 -21.25 -19.67 -26.31
C VAL A 802 -20.14 -20.69 -26.09
N GLN A 803 -20.09 -21.74 -26.93
CA GLN A 803 -18.99 -22.71 -26.94
C GLN A 803 -17.62 -22.03 -27.12
N ALA A 804 -17.51 -21.09 -28.06
CA ALA A 804 -16.26 -20.39 -28.33
C ALA A 804 -15.82 -19.52 -27.14
N ALA A 805 -16.74 -18.78 -26.50
CA ALA A 805 -16.46 -17.95 -25.34
C ALA A 805 -15.91 -18.77 -24.16
N TYR A 806 -16.57 -19.88 -23.81
CA TYR A 806 -16.08 -20.77 -22.74
C TYR A 806 -14.74 -21.42 -23.10
N LYS A 807 -14.55 -21.85 -24.35
CA LYS A 807 -13.27 -22.41 -24.82
C LYS A 807 -12.12 -21.39 -24.73
N GLU A 808 -12.41 -20.11 -24.96
CA GLU A 808 -11.40 -19.04 -24.83
C GLU A 808 -11.00 -18.80 -23.37
N ILE A 809 -11.95 -18.81 -22.44
CA ILE A 809 -11.64 -18.67 -21.00
C ILE A 809 -10.93 -19.92 -20.47
N ASP A 810 -11.29 -21.11 -20.95
CA ASP A 810 -10.53 -22.34 -20.65
C ASP A 810 -9.09 -22.25 -21.16
N ARG A 811 -8.88 -21.77 -22.40
CA ARG A 811 -7.54 -21.51 -22.95
C ARG A 811 -6.75 -20.49 -22.13
N TRP A 812 -7.40 -19.44 -21.62
CA TRP A 812 -6.76 -18.51 -20.69
C TRP A 812 -6.34 -19.22 -19.40
N ASN A 813 -7.23 -20.00 -18.78
CA ASN A 813 -6.91 -20.72 -17.55
C ASN A 813 -5.81 -21.78 -17.75
N ASP A 814 -5.69 -22.36 -18.95
CA ASP A 814 -4.62 -23.27 -19.37
C ASP A 814 -3.30 -22.53 -19.74
N THR A 815 -3.34 -21.20 -19.89
CA THR A 815 -2.13 -20.42 -20.17
C THR A 815 -1.22 -20.43 -18.94
N PRO A 816 0.08 -20.79 -19.11
CA PRO A 816 1.01 -20.85 -18.00
C PRO A 816 1.03 -19.57 -17.16
N HIS A 817 0.94 -19.73 -15.84
CA HIS A 817 0.97 -18.65 -14.85
C HIS A 817 -0.16 -17.61 -14.94
N ALA A 818 -1.15 -17.77 -15.82
CA ALA A 818 -2.25 -16.83 -15.95
C ALA A 818 -3.12 -16.82 -14.68
N GLN A 819 -3.47 -15.62 -14.20
CA GLN A 819 -4.41 -15.46 -13.09
C GLN A 819 -5.76 -16.12 -13.44
N GLN A 820 -6.30 -16.94 -12.54
CA GLN A 820 -7.39 -17.84 -12.89
C GLN A 820 -8.75 -17.16 -12.87
N ILE A 821 -9.54 -17.42 -13.91
CA ILE A 821 -10.93 -16.97 -14.06
C ILE A 821 -11.85 -18.09 -13.57
N HIS A 822 -12.57 -17.82 -12.49
CA HIS A 822 -13.42 -18.81 -11.82
C HIS A 822 -14.75 -19.02 -12.53
N CYS A 823 -15.28 -17.98 -13.18
CA CYS A 823 -16.52 -18.07 -13.94
C CYS A 823 -16.57 -17.12 -15.14
N LEU A 824 -17.38 -17.50 -16.12
CA LEU A 824 -17.85 -16.67 -17.22
C LEU A 824 -19.38 -16.72 -17.23
N LEU A 825 -20.05 -15.60 -16.99
CA LEU A 825 -21.51 -15.56 -16.84
C LEU A 825 -22.20 -14.98 -18.06
N LEU A 826 -23.04 -15.78 -18.72
CA LEU A 826 -23.86 -15.30 -19.83
C LEU A 826 -24.92 -14.32 -19.33
N TYR A 827 -24.94 -13.11 -19.89
CA TYR A 827 -25.96 -12.10 -19.62
C TYR A 827 -27.14 -12.27 -20.58
N ARG A 828 -28.37 -12.53 -20.14
CA ARG A 828 -28.83 -12.90 -18.78
C ARG A 828 -30.04 -13.82 -18.88
N TRP A 829 -30.43 -14.47 -17.79
CA TRP A 829 -31.49 -15.47 -17.84
C TRP A 829 -32.88 -14.90 -18.18
N THR A 830 -33.34 -13.86 -17.48
CA THR A 830 -34.63 -13.18 -17.67
C THR A 830 -34.46 -11.66 -17.61
N GLY A 831 -35.37 -10.88 -18.20
CA GLY A 831 -35.41 -9.42 -18.05
C GLY A 831 -35.52 -8.69 -19.38
N ASP A 832 -34.38 -8.34 -19.98
CA ASP A 832 -34.26 -7.41 -21.11
C ASP A 832 -34.05 -8.14 -22.46
N ALA A 833 -33.58 -7.41 -23.48
CA ALA A 833 -33.32 -7.93 -24.82
C ALA A 833 -32.31 -9.10 -24.84
N TRP A 834 -31.53 -9.27 -23.77
CA TRP A 834 -30.58 -10.36 -23.59
C TRP A 834 -31.14 -11.50 -22.71
N ALA A 835 -32.45 -11.61 -22.49
CA ALA A 835 -33.05 -12.76 -21.82
C ALA A 835 -32.86 -14.08 -22.58
N ILE A 836 -32.31 -15.11 -21.91
CA ILE A 836 -31.98 -16.44 -22.45
C ILE A 836 -33.12 -17.46 -22.25
N ASN A 837 -34.00 -17.28 -21.26
CA ASN A 837 -35.05 -18.24 -20.90
C ASN A 837 -35.98 -18.67 -22.07
N HIS A 838 -36.14 -17.81 -23.08
CA HIS A 838 -36.92 -18.09 -24.30
C HIS A 838 -36.06 -18.27 -25.56
N ARG A 839 -34.74 -18.27 -25.43
CA ARG A 839 -33.76 -18.40 -26.52
C ARG A 839 -33.22 -19.82 -26.57
N TRP A 840 -34.07 -20.74 -27.03
CA TRP A 840 -33.80 -22.18 -27.01
C TRP A 840 -32.56 -22.59 -27.83
N GLU A 841 -32.20 -21.86 -28.88
CA GLU A 841 -30.96 -22.13 -29.63
C GLU A 841 -29.71 -21.66 -28.87
N VAL A 842 -29.80 -20.57 -28.08
CA VAL A 842 -28.71 -20.14 -27.19
C VAL A 842 -28.54 -21.15 -26.04
N GLN A 843 -29.65 -21.62 -25.46
CA GLN A 843 -29.62 -22.69 -24.44
C GLN A 843 -29.02 -23.99 -24.99
N LYS A 844 -29.26 -24.31 -26.26
CA LYS A 844 -28.68 -25.47 -26.94
C LYS A 844 -27.17 -25.29 -27.15
N ASP A 845 -26.72 -24.12 -27.56
CA ASP A 845 -25.28 -23.79 -27.65
C ASP A 845 -24.60 -23.91 -26.27
N PHE A 846 -25.25 -23.40 -25.22
CA PHE A 846 -24.78 -23.56 -23.84
C PHE A 846 -24.69 -25.04 -23.41
N LYS A 847 -25.72 -25.85 -23.69
CA LYS A 847 -25.71 -27.29 -23.39
C LYS A 847 -24.60 -28.07 -24.09
N LYS A 848 -24.15 -27.61 -25.27
CA LYS A 848 -22.97 -28.17 -25.96
C LYS A 848 -21.67 -27.73 -25.30
N ALA A 849 -21.58 -26.49 -24.82
CA ALA A 849 -20.44 -26.04 -24.02
C ALA A 849 -20.30 -26.89 -22.74
N LEU A 850 -21.43 -27.24 -22.10
CA LEU A 850 -21.48 -28.13 -20.95
C LEU A 850 -21.02 -29.57 -21.24
N ASP A 851 -20.85 -29.99 -22.50
CA ASP A 851 -20.22 -31.29 -22.81
C ASP A 851 -18.71 -31.29 -22.57
N GLN A 852 -18.10 -30.12 -22.35
CA GLN A 852 -16.68 -29.95 -22.11
C GLN A 852 -16.37 -29.86 -20.60
N ASP A 853 -15.15 -30.20 -20.21
CA ASP A 853 -14.70 -30.14 -18.81
C ASP A 853 -13.83 -28.92 -18.54
N TYR A 854 -14.42 -27.73 -18.68
CA TYR A 854 -13.71 -26.47 -18.48
C TYR A 854 -13.75 -26.05 -17.01
N ARG A 855 -12.58 -26.01 -16.37
CA ARG A 855 -12.41 -25.68 -14.95
C ARG A 855 -11.28 -24.69 -14.76
N TRP A 856 -11.39 -23.89 -13.71
CA TRP A 856 -10.21 -23.17 -13.21
C TRP A 856 -9.23 -24.15 -12.56
N ARG A 857 -7.98 -23.72 -12.40
CA ARG A 857 -6.85 -24.57 -12.02
C ARG A 857 -6.13 -24.03 -10.80
N ARG A 858 -5.56 -24.91 -9.98
CA ARG A 858 -4.76 -24.52 -8.80
C ARG A 858 -3.58 -25.43 -8.55
#